data_AF-A0A1S8WV93-F1
#
_entry.id   AF-A0A1S8WV93-F1
#
_cell.length_a   1.000
_cell.length_b   1.000
_cell.length_c   1.000
_cell.angle_alpha   90.00
_cell.angle_beta   90.00
_cell.angle_gamma   90.00
#
_symmetry.space_group_name_H-M   'P 1'
#
loop_
_entity.id
_entity.type
_entity.pdbx_description
1 polymer ?
#
loop_
_entity_poly.entity_id
_entity_poly.type
_entity_poly.pdbx_seq_one_letter_code
_entity_poly.pdbx_strand_id
1 'polypeptide(L)'
;QEDEKVRQDLLVNRIQTKVDQLTEDIALYEAQITAQEAEMESSQNLLHEAEAQIVSISVDKKHLMAQWNTSLLGLQRRNEAYAALMKAHTEAKERLMVLDNEQLAYKRSIAKEQEKHEQLTVLVNKNEADLNTLKKQILQTQTKHEADKQTYSTYTRMLQETERNLSEAQSELASNQSTVDTLRKQIEKETLKKADLENKINKELRNRLTAKKSMQYVNKLNVTVQDQSRELITQIAQLENQIARDDLATAVKKAENQRIKEKIQEVEREIQERNGLINKLEAEIHHATVMVERKQGAIDLLNKKLDRLLQESGGVEMGPLGAMIANLTKAVNAKQEEIGELEQQWLKEQNELVRQMNERDNLTKMVERLRKQLTILAQKKLRMDNEIAIQEREKAELERELKHLQNDTGRLNGLIAKEKAVGENLTNENKLAETDFVRMLREKEMEVAELQGKLDELKQEREDMLNELVEVERTIMLWEKKVQLCEETKDAVECRLGQGEMSVMRHEIHRMEVRKSSLLNQQEKLLQALERSVAKRELIVAQSETQRHQQNRANLRITAQRHLEELKKKVKGTKQLANNCNTEIKELEEKLVELEQELFSKRQDFESEQKLMDELTEKLQCLANDKQMYVFQLQLKQHETVYWEQVNEGRYRRLCNSTSALVAESARQYNRIRTLLMVIDKLMMDFPQAQRELYPLHRILENRLEQEDKNERLASVQSPESEDSRRSSLISKATPVRENP
;
A
#
# COMPACT_ATOMS: atom_id res chain seq x y z
N GLN A 1 162.20 -59.22 145.93
CA GLN A 1 161.46 -58.01 146.33
C GLN A 1 161.31 -57.02 145.18
N GLU A 2 162.30 -56.82 144.30
CA GLU A 2 162.12 -55.90 143.15
C GLU A 2 161.27 -56.53 142.02
N ASP A 3 161.47 -57.81 141.67
CA ASP A 3 160.75 -58.50 140.58
C ASP A 3 159.22 -58.54 140.72
N GLU A 4 158.70 -58.44 141.95
CA GLU A 4 157.26 -58.49 142.22
C GLU A 4 156.56 -57.19 141.87
N LYS A 5 157.23 -56.03 142.01
CA LYS A 5 156.68 -54.73 141.59
C LYS A 5 156.53 -54.62 140.08
N VAL A 6 157.56 -55.03 139.32
CA VAL A 6 157.54 -54.99 137.85
C VAL A 6 156.35 -55.78 137.28
N ARG A 7 155.96 -56.87 137.94
CA ARG A 7 154.74 -57.64 137.60
C ARG A 7 153.43 -56.91 137.91
N GLN A 8 153.35 -56.11 138.97
CA GLN A 8 152.17 -55.29 139.26
C GLN A 8 152.05 -54.13 138.25
N ASP A 9 153.13 -53.42 137.97
CA ASP A 9 153.09 -52.25 137.06
C ASP A 9 152.69 -52.65 135.62
N LEU A 10 153.18 -53.80 135.14
CA LEU A 10 152.76 -54.38 133.85
C LEU A 10 151.28 -54.81 133.84
N LEU A 11 150.74 -55.26 134.96
CA LEU A 11 149.32 -55.61 135.09
C LEU A 11 148.44 -54.35 135.10
N VAL A 12 148.84 -53.32 135.85
CA VAL A 12 148.13 -52.03 135.90
C VAL A 12 148.09 -51.37 134.52
N ASN A 13 149.20 -51.31 133.81
CA ASN A 13 149.26 -50.73 132.46
C ASN A 13 148.35 -51.48 131.47
N ARG A 14 148.31 -52.82 131.56
CA ARG A 14 147.40 -53.67 130.76
C ARG A 14 145.92 -53.52 131.13
N ILE A 15 145.60 -53.12 132.36
CA ILE A 15 144.23 -52.78 132.77
C ILE A 15 143.87 -51.37 132.27
N GLN A 16 144.76 -50.39 132.43
CA GLN A 16 144.52 -49.01 131.99
C GLN A 16 144.23 -48.95 130.48
N THR A 17 145.11 -49.51 129.66
CA THR A 17 144.92 -49.60 128.19
C THR A 17 143.65 -50.38 127.78
N LYS A 18 143.10 -51.23 128.66
CA LYS A 18 141.83 -51.93 128.43
C LYS A 18 140.61 -51.08 128.83
N VAL A 19 140.74 -50.21 129.83
CA VAL A 19 139.74 -49.18 130.18
C VAL A 19 139.68 -48.11 129.09
N ASP A 20 140.83 -47.60 128.66
CA ASP A 20 140.93 -46.53 127.66
C ASP A 20 140.23 -46.96 126.35
N GLN A 21 140.51 -48.19 125.86
CA GLN A 21 139.80 -48.80 124.73
C GLN A 21 138.27 -48.86 124.92
N LEU A 22 137.80 -49.28 126.10
CA LEU A 22 136.37 -49.38 126.36
C LEU A 22 135.70 -48.00 126.44
N THR A 23 136.40 -46.95 126.86
CA THR A 23 135.89 -45.58 126.79
C THR A 23 135.84 -45.03 125.36
N GLU A 24 136.78 -45.40 124.49
CA GLU A 24 136.71 -45.07 123.06
C GLU A 24 135.54 -45.82 122.38
N ASP A 25 135.36 -47.12 122.66
CA ASP A 25 134.23 -47.92 122.16
C ASP A 25 132.89 -47.31 122.61
N ILE A 26 132.74 -46.94 123.89
CA ILE A 26 131.52 -46.31 124.44
C ILE A 26 131.23 -44.97 123.73
N ALA A 27 132.22 -44.07 123.63
CA ALA A 27 132.03 -42.78 122.98
C ALA A 27 131.67 -42.92 121.49
N LEU A 28 132.21 -43.94 120.81
CA LEU A 28 131.87 -44.26 119.42
C LEU A 28 130.44 -44.78 119.29
N TYR A 29 129.97 -45.63 120.20
CA TYR A 29 128.57 -46.08 120.22
C TYR A 29 127.59 -44.96 120.60
N GLU A 30 127.93 -44.07 121.54
CA GLU A 30 127.11 -42.89 121.86
C GLU A 30 126.99 -41.93 120.66
N ALA A 31 128.08 -41.73 119.90
CA ALA A 31 128.07 -40.99 118.64
C ALA A 31 127.23 -41.68 117.54
N GLN A 32 127.22 -43.02 117.48
CA GLN A 32 126.36 -43.76 116.55
C GLN A 32 124.88 -43.70 116.93
N ILE A 33 124.54 -43.80 118.22
CA ILE A 33 123.16 -43.70 118.70
C ILE A 33 122.59 -42.31 118.40
N THR A 34 123.31 -41.25 118.78
CA THR A 34 122.86 -39.87 118.52
C THR A 34 122.74 -39.53 117.03
N ALA A 35 123.60 -40.11 116.17
CA ALA A 35 123.43 -40.01 114.71
C ALA A 35 122.17 -40.75 114.22
N GLN A 36 121.90 -41.97 114.70
CA GLN A 36 120.71 -42.74 114.32
C GLN A 36 119.41 -42.11 114.84
N GLU A 37 119.42 -41.48 116.01
CA GLU A 37 118.28 -40.72 116.54
C GLU A 37 117.96 -39.50 115.64
N ALA A 38 118.99 -38.76 115.19
CA ALA A 38 118.81 -37.64 114.26
C ALA A 38 118.34 -38.09 112.86
N GLU A 39 118.86 -39.20 112.32
CA GLU A 39 118.35 -39.80 111.08
C GLU A 39 116.89 -40.29 111.23
N MET A 40 116.52 -40.82 112.39
CA MET A 40 115.16 -41.24 112.69
C MET A 40 114.20 -40.05 112.79
N GLU A 41 114.58 -38.97 113.49
CA GLU A 41 113.76 -37.75 113.58
C GLU A 41 113.59 -37.09 112.20
N SER A 42 114.66 -36.99 111.40
CA SER A 42 114.57 -36.51 110.01
C SER A 42 113.63 -37.37 109.17
N SER A 43 113.73 -38.70 109.28
CA SER A 43 112.85 -39.64 108.58
C SER A 43 111.38 -39.52 109.03
N GLN A 44 111.13 -39.32 110.33
CA GLN A 44 109.78 -39.08 110.85
C GLN A 44 109.19 -37.76 110.35
N ASN A 45 109.98 -36.68 110.29
CA ASN A 45 109.51 -35.40 109.77
C ASN A 45 109.14 -35.50 108.28
N LEU A 46 109.96 -36.16 107.46
CA LEU A 46 109.64 -36.44 106.05
C LEU A 46 108.35 -37.29 105.90
N LEU A 47 108.09 -38.21 106.82
CA LEU A 47 106.88 -39.03 106.83
C LEU A 47 105.64 -38.18 107.15
N HIS A 48 105.69 -37.32 108.16
CA HIS A 48 104.61 -36.38 108.47
C HIS A 48 104.34 -35.37 107.34
N GLU A 49 105.38 -34.88 106.65
CA GLU A 49 105.22 -34.04 105.45
C GLU A 49 104.53 -34.80 104.32
N ALA A 50 104.89 -36.06 104.08
CA ALA A 50 104.24 -36.90 103.08
C ALA A 50 102.76 -37.19 103.43
N GLU A 51 102.45 -37.45 104.70
CA GLU A 51 101.07 -37.59 105.18
C GLU A 51 100.25 -36.31 104.98
N ALA A 52 100.81 -35.14 105.30
CA ALA A 52 100.17 -33.85 105.07
C ALA A 52 99.89 -33.60 103.58
N GLN A 53 100.83 -33.94 102.69
CA GLN A 53 100.64 -33.87 101.24
C GLN A 53 99.55 -34.84 100.76
N ILE A 54 99.52 -36.08 101.24
CA ILE A 54 98.47 -37.07 100.94
C ILE A 54 97.09 -36.56 101.39
N VAL A 55 97.00 -35.94 102.56
CA VAL A 55 95.75 -35.31 103.05
C VAL A 55 95.32 -34.17 102.13
N SER A 56 96.23 -33.27 101.73
CA SER A 56 95.92 -32.18 100.79
C SER A 56 95.40 -32.71 99.45
N ILE A 57 96.12 -33.66 98.83
CA ILE A 57 95.71 -34.31 97.57
C ILE A 57 94.33 -34.99 97.72
N SER A 58 94.01 -35.53 98.90
CA SER A 58 92.69 -36.11 99.19
C SER A 58 91.57 -35.06 99.22
N VAL A 59 91.86 -33.83 99.65
CA VAL A 59 90.93 -32.69 99.68
C VAL A 59 90.76 -32.13 98.26
N ASP A 60 91.85 -31.91 97.53
CA ASP A 60 91.82 -31.43 96.14
C ASP A 60 91.06 -32.40 95.23
N LYS A 61 91.26 -33.71 95.39
CA LYS A 61 90.49 -34.75 94.71
C LYS A 61 88.99 -34.68 95.02
N LYS A 62 88.60 -34.44 96.28
CA LYS A 62 87.19 -34.24 96.67
C LYS A 62 86.61 -32.97 96.04
N HIS A 63 87.40 -31.88 96.00
CA HIS A 63 86.98 -30.61 95.41
C HIS A 63 86.79 -30.72 93.88
N LEU A 64 87.74 -31.32 93.17
CA LEU A 64 87.64 -31.61 91.73
C LEU A 64 86.43 -32.49 91.40
N MET A 65 86.18 -33.55 92.18
CA MET A 65 84.97 -34.37 92.00
C MET A 65 83.68 -33.58 92.23
N ALA A 66 83.64 -32.65 93.19
CA ALA A 66 82.48 -31.79 93.42
C ALA A 66 82.26 -30.77 92.28
N GLN A 67 83.33 -30.15 91.77
CA GLN A 67 83.27 -29.27 90.59
C GLN A 67 82.80 -30.05 89.35
N TRP A 68 83.34 -31.24 89.12
CA TRP A 68 82.98 -32.11 88.00
C TRP A 68 81.51 -32.55 88.06
N ASN A 69 81.05 -33.03 89.22
CA ASN A 69 79.63 -33.38 89.43
C ASN A 69 78.70 -32.18 89.20
N THR A 70 79.09 -30.99 89.66
CA THR A 70 78.32 -29.75 89.44
C THR A 70 78.29 -29.36 87.96
N SER A 71 79.40 -29.54 87.25
CA SER A 71 79.52 -29.28 85.81
C SER A 71 78.69 -30.27 84.98
N LEU A 72 78.66 -31.54 85.40
CA LEU A 72 77.87 -32.61 84.79
C LEU A 72 76.36 -32.38 84.97
N LEU A 73 75.92 -32.02 86.18
CA LEU A 73 74.55 -31.58 86.45
C LEU A 73 74.17 -30.34 85.63
N GLY A 74 75.10 -29.38 85.51
CA GLY A 74 74.93 -28.19 84.66
C GLY A 74 74.88 -28.51 83.17
N LEU A 75 75.54 -29.58 82.69
CA LEU A 75 75.41 -30.10 81.33
C LEU A 75 74.06 -30.80 81.12
N GLN A 76 73.68 -31.68 82.05
CA GLN A 76 72.40 -32.41 82.00
C GLN A 76 71.22 -31.45 81.90
N ARG A 77 71.13 -30.45 82.78
CA ARG A 77 70.06 -29.43 82.75
C ARG A 77 70.02 -28.63 81.44
N ARG A 78 71.17 -28.37 80.81
CA ARG A 78 71.23 -27.73 79.49
C ARG A 78 70.75 -28.66 78.37
N ASN A 79 71.08 -29.94 78.43
CA ASN A 79 70.60 -30.94 77.47
C ASN A 79 69.08 -31.17 77.61
N GLU A 80 68.55 -31.20 78.83
CA GLU A 80 67.12 -31.26 79.12
C GLU A 80 66.37 -30.03 78.58
N ALA A 81 66.90 -28.82 78.84
CA ALA A 81 66.35 -27.58 78.30
C ALA A 81 66.42 -27.52 76.75
N TYR A 82 67.52 -27.98 76.16
CA TYR A 82 67.66 -28.06 74.70
C TYR A 82 66.69 -29.07 74.08
N ALA A 83 66.51 -30.24 74.68
CA ALA A 83 65.53 -31.23 74.23
C ALA A 83 64.09 -30.68 74.31
N ALA A 84 63.75 -29.96 75.39
CA ALA A 84 62.46 -29.28 75.54
C ALA A 84 62.24 -28.19 74.47
N LEU A 85 63.26 -27.37 74.19
CA LEU A 85 63.22 -26.35 73.13
C LEU A 85 63.11 -26.96 71.73
N MET A 86 63.83 -28.05 71.45
CA MET A 86 63.73 -28.76 70.17
C MET A 86 62.35 -29.38 69.98
N LYS A 87 61.75 -29.97 71.03
CA LYS A 87 60.38 -30.49 71.00
C LYS A 87 59.34 -29.38 70.78
N ALA A 88 59.50 -28.25 71.44
CA ALA A 88 58.65 -27.08 71.22
C ALA A 88 58.79 -26.52 69.79
N HIS A 89 60.00 -26.55 69.23
CA HIS A 89 60.26 -26.15 67.85
C HIS A 89 59.62 -27.10 66.83
N THR A 90 59.69 -28.42 67.02
CA THR A 90 59.01 -29.39 66.14
C THR A 90 57.50 -29.25 66.23
N GLU A 91 56.92 -29.12 67.43
CA GLU A 91 55.49 -28.87 67.60
C GLU A 91 55.04 -27.55 66.94
N ALA A 92 55.83 -26.49 67.03
CA ALA A 92 55.54 -25.21 66.37
C ALA A 92 55.59 -25.34 64.84
N LYS A 93 56.56 -26.09 64.30
CA LYS A 93 56.70 -26.36 62.86
C LYS A 93 55.55 -27.21 62.33
N GLU A 94 55.10 -28.22 63.08
CA GLU A 94 53.93 -29.03 62.75
C GLU A 94 52.65 -28.19 62.74
N ARG A 95 52.44 -27.33 63.74
CA ARG A 95 51.31 -26.39 63.77
C ARG A 95 51.32 -25.41 62.59
N LEU A 96 52.48 -24.89 62.20
CA LEU A 96 52.61 -24.05 61.00
C LEU A 96 52.24 -24.83 59.73
N MET A 97 52.70 -26.08 59.59
CA MET A 97 52.35 -26.92 58.45
C MET A 97 50.84 -27.26 58.40
N VAL A 98 50.18 -27.42 59.55
CA VAL A 98 48.70 -27.55 59.61
C VAL A 98 48.03 -26.25 59.15
N LEU A 99 48.44 -25.10 59.67
CA LEU A 99 47.88 -23.79 59.30
C LEU A 99 48.09 -23.43 57.82
N ASP A 100 49.23 -23.79 57.22
CA ASP A 100 49.46 -23.61 55.78
C ASP A 100 48.53 -24.51 54.94
N ASN A 101 48.32 -25.77 55.36
CA ASN A 101 47.38 -26.67 54.70
C ASN A 101 45.93 -26.19 54.83
N GLU A 102 45.53 -25.69 56.00
CA GLU A 102 44.23 -25.03 56.22
C GLU A 102 44.09 -23.79 55.33
N GLN A 103 45.10 -22.92 55.27
CA GLN A 103 45.08 -21.73 54.41
C GLN A 103 44.96 -22.11 52.92
N LEU A 104 45.62 -23.18 52.47
CA LEU A 104 45.47 -23.72 51.11
C LEU A 104 44.07 -24.32 50.86
N ALA A 105 43.48 -24.98 51.86
CA ALA A 105 42.11 -25.48 51.80
C ALA A 105 41.09 -24.32 51.71
N TYR A 106 41.23 -23.28 52.53
CA TYR A 106 40.40 -22.09 52.47
C TYR A 106 40.56 -21.34 51.15
N LYS A 107 41.79 -21.17 50.62
CA LYS A 107 42.03 -20.59 49.28
C LYS A 107 41.29 -21.35 48.18
N ARG A 108 41.33 -22.69 48.19
CA ARG A 108 40.56 -23.54 47.26
C ARG A 108 39.04 -23.43 47.45
N SER A 109 38.57 -23.26 48.69
CA SER A 109 37.14 -23.05 48.97
C SER A 109 36.66 -21.70 48.48
N ILE A 110 37.44 -20.63 48.70
CA ILE A 110 37.13 -19.28 48.25
C ILE A 110 37.05 -19.25 46.71
N ALA A 111 38.00 -19.86 46.01
CA ALA A 111 37.96 -19.96 44.55
C ALA A 111 36.68 -20.65 44.04
N LYS A 112 36.23 -21.73 44.69
CA LYS A 112 34.97 -22.41 44.32
C LYS A 112 33.71 -21.58 44.58
N GLU A 113 33.67 -20.82 45.67
CA GLU A 113 32.56 -19.90 45.92
C GLU A 113 32.62 -18.66 45.00
N GLN A 114 33.80 -18.25 44.53
CA GLN A 114 33.96 -17.24 43.49
C GLN A 114 33.46 -17.75 42.13
N GLU A 115 33.85 -18.96 41.70
CA GLU A 115 33.32 -19.60 40.48
C GLU A 115 31.78 -19.72 40.50
N LYS A 116 31.21 -20.12 41.65
CA LYS A 116 29.75 -20.13 41.85
C LYS A 116 29.14 -18.74 41.82
N HIS A 117 29.78 -17.75 42.45
CA HIS A 117 29.30 -16.37 42.45
C HIS A 117 29.31 -15.79 41.03
N GLU A 118 30.36 -16.04 40.23
CA GLU A 118 30.41 -15.66 38.83
C GLU A 118 29.33 -16.37 38.00
N GLN A 119 29.11 -17.67 38.20
CA GLN A 119 28.01 -18.41 37.55
C GLN A 119 26.63 -17.87 37.94
N LEU A 120 26.42 -17.52 39.22
CA LEU A 120 25.17 -16.92 39.70
C LEU A 120 25.00 -15.50 39.19
N THR A 121 26.02 -14.64 39.21
CA THR A 121 25.98 -13.31 38.59
C THR A 121 25.71 -13.43 37.10
N VAL A 122 26.34 -14.36 36.37
CA VAL A 122 26.02 -14.61 34.95
C VAL A 122 24.61 -15.17 34.76
N LEU A 123 24.01 -15.85 35.75
CA LEU A 123 22.63 -16.33 35.68
C LEU A 123 21.62 -15.25 36.06
N VAL A 124 21.93 -14.35 36.98
CA VAL A 124 21.04 -13.23 37.33
C VAL A 124 21.20 -12.09 36.33
N ASN A 125 22.41 -11.74 35.86
CA ASN A 125 22.71 -10.95 34.64
C ASN A 125 22.32 -11.71 33.34
N LYS A 126 21.24 -12.50 33.41
CA LYS A 126 20.59 -13.24 32.35
C LYS A 126 19.11 -13.53 32.70
N ASN A 127 18.75 -13.78 33.96
CA ASN A 127 17.33 -13.93 34.32
C ASN A 127 16.69 -12.55 34.49
N GLU A 128 17.43 -11.66 35.15
CA GLU A 128 17.46 -10.27 34.75
C GLU A 128 18.22 -10.23 33.39
N ALA A 129 17.52 -10.71 32.35
CA ALA A 129 17.67 -10.59 30.88
C ALA A 129 16.39 -11.04 30.18
N ASP A 130 15.57 -11.85 30.86
CA ASP A 130 14.19 -12.13 30.51
C ASP A 130 13.19 -11.51 31.52
N LEU A 131 13.27 -10.19 31.76
CA LEU A 131 12.18 -9.41 32.39
C LEU A 131 11.88 -7.98 31.82
N ASN A 132 12.85 -7.17 31.35
CA ASN A 132 12.73 -5.76 30.95
C ASN A 132 12.30 -5.56 29.48
N THR A 133 12.34 -6.57 28.58
CA THR A 133 11.51 -6.59 27.36
C THR A 133 10.40 -7.62 27.28
N LEU A 134 10.13 -8.40 28.32
CA LEU A 134 8.76 -8.77 28.66
C LEU A 134 8.06 -7.48 29.07
N LYS A 135 8.66 -6.63 29.92
CA LYS A 135 8.16 -5.26 30.17
C LYS A 135 8.00 -4.42 28.88
N LYS A 136 9.01 -4.29 28.00
CA LYS A 136 8.83 -3.60 26.69
C LYS A 136 7.93 -4.34 25.68
N GLN A 137 7.85 -5.67 25.63
CA GLN A 137 6.89 -6.40 24.76
C GLN A 137 5.47 -6.16 25.26
N ILE A 138 5.24 -6.25 26.57
CA ILE A 138 3.98 -5.88 27.23
C ILE A 138 3.62 -4.44 26.86
N LEU A 139 4.54 -3.48 26.99
CA LEU A 139 4.31 -2.09 26.62
C LEU A 139 4.05 -1.90 25.10
N GLN A 140 4.68 -2.68 24.22
CA GLN A 140 4.35 -2.72 22.79
C GLN A 140 2.98 -3.35 22.51
N THR A 141 2.55 -4.36 23.27
CA THR A 141 1.20 -4.94 23.13
C THR A 141 0.12 -4.01 23.72
N GLN A 142 0.43 -3.27 24.78
CA GLN A 142 -0.45 -2.25 25.36
C GLN A 142 -0.66 -1.08 24.39
N THR A 143 0.43 -0.51 23.85
CA THR A 143 0.33 0.58 22.86
C THR A 143 -0.34 0.14 21.55
N LYS A 144 -0.14 -1.10 21.10
CA LYS A 144 -0.95 -1.70 20.01
C LYS A 144 -2.42 -1.81 20.39
N HIS A 145 -2.74 -2.38 21.55
CA HIS A 145 -4.12 -2.52 22.03
C HIS A 145 -4.82 -1.16 22.20
N GLU A 146 -4.12 -0.12 22.61
CA GLU A 146 -4.63 1.26 22.68
C GLU A 146 -4.91 1.84 21.29
N ALA A 147 -4.03 1.59 20.31
CA ALA A 147 -4.26 1.97 18.91
C ALA A 147 -5.44 1.18 18.29
N ASP A 148 -5.52 -0.13 18.52
CA ASP A 148 -6.62 -1.00 18.08
C ASP A 148 -7.96 -0.58 18.72
N LYS A 149 -7.93 -0.13 19.99
CA LYS A 149 -9.10 0.43 20.69
C LYS A 149 -9.51 1.78 20.12
N GLN A 150 -8.54 2.62 19.71
CA GLN A 150 -8.83 3.88 19.01
C GLN A 150 -9.45 3.62 17.63
N THR A 151 -8.87 2.76 16.80
CA THR A 151 -9.44 2.41 15.49
C THR A 151 -10.81 1.73 15.63
N TYR A 152 -11.00 0.83 16.59
CA TYR A 152 -12.32 0.26 16.89
C TYR A 152 -13.34 1.36 17.24
N SER A 153 -12.94 2.39 18.01
CA SER A 153 -13.85 3.51 18.32
C SER A 153 -14.19 4.37 17.10
N THR A 154 -13.25 4.58 16.15
CA THR A 154 -13.55 5.30 14.91
C THR A 154 -14.40 4.46 13.96
N TYR A 155 -14.18 3.15 13.85
CA TYR A 155 -15.06 2.25 13.11
C TYR A 155 -16.47 2.18 13.72
N THR A 156 -16.59 2.16 15.05
CA THR A 156 -17.89 2.20 15.74
C THR A 156 -18.64 3.50 15.43
N ARG A 157 -17.93 4.65 15.43
CA ARG A 157 -18.52 5.95 15.08
C ARG A 157 -18.92 6.01 13.59
N MET A 158 -18.06 5.56 12.68
CA MET A 158 -18.39 5.53 11.25
C MET A 158 -19.57 4.58 10.97
N LEU A 159 -19.66 3.44 11.67
CA LEU A 159 -20.81 2.56 11.59
C LEU A 159 -22.09 3.29 12.00
N GLN A 160 -22.11 3.95 13.16
CA GLN A 160 -23.25 4.76 13.62
C GLN A 160 -23.63 5.89 12.64
N GLU A 161 -22.64 6.55 12.02
CA GLU A 161 -22.88 7.54 10.96
C GLU A 161 -23.51 6.88 9.71
N THR A 162 -23.05 5.70 9.28
CA THR A 162 -23.67 4.97 8.15
C THR A 162 -25.05 4.40 8.47
N GLU A 163 -25.30 3.91 9.70
CA GLU A 163 -26.60 3.44 10.16
C GLU A 163 -27.61 4.59 10.23
N ARG A 164 -27.18 5.77 10.69
CA ARG A 164 -27.97 7.00 10.63
C ARG A 164 -28.31 7.37 9.18
N ASN A 165 -27.31 7.45 8.30
CA ASN A 165 -27.52 7.83 6.90
C ASN A 165 -28.45 6.84 6.17
N LEU A 166 -28.35 5.54 6.50
CA LEU A 166 -29.27 4.50 6.00
C LEU A 166 -30.70 4.71 6.52
N SER A 167 -30.87 5.06 7.79
CA SER A 167 -32.19 5.39 8.39
C SER A 167 -32.82 6.64 7.76
N GLU A 168 -32.01 7.68 7.48
CA GLU A 168 -32.46 8.87 6.76
C GLU A 168 -32.88 8.52 5.33
N ALA A 169 -32.07 7.77 4.57
CA ALA A 169 -32.42 7.30 3.23
C ALA A 169 -33.66 6.38 3.20
N GLN A 170 -33.88 5.55 4.22
CA GLN A 170 -35.09 4.75 4.38
C GLN A 170 -36.33 5.61 4.66
N SER A 171 -36.18 6.69 5.44
CA SER A 171 -37.23 7.67 5.69
C SER A 171 -37.60 8.45 4.41
N GLU A 172 -36.61 8.89 3.63
CA GLU A 172 -36.82 9.50 2.31
C GLU A 172 -37.48 8.54 1.33
N LEU A 173 -37.07 7.27 1.30
CA LEU A 173 -37.70 6.22 0.48
C LEU A 173 -39.17 6.04 0.87
N ALA A 174 -39.49 5.96 2.16
CA ALA A 174 -40.87 5.83 2.64
C ALA A 174 -41.73 7.06 2.32
N SER A 175 -41.14 8.26 2.44
CA SER A 175 -41.77 9.52 2.01
C SER A 175 -42.10 9.50 0.52
N ASN A 176 -41.12 9.17 -0.33
CA ASN A 176 -41.28 9.06 -1.79
C ASN A 176 -42.25 7.94 -2.20
N GLN A 177 -42.30 6.82 -1.48
CA GLN A 177 -43.31 5.79 -1.69
C GLN A 177 -44.72 6.34 -1.44
N SER A 178 -44.89 7.17 -0.40
CA SER A 178 -46.17 7.81 -0.07
C SER A 178 -46.60 8.89 -1.09
N THR A 179 -45.65 9.63 -1.68
CA THR A 179 -45.95 10.58 -2.78
C THR A 179 -46.32 9.83 -4.06
N VAL A 180 -45.63 8.73 -4.39
CA VAL A 180 -46.00 7.84 -5.51
C VAL A 180 -47.40 7.24 -5.32
N ASP A 181 -47.74 6.75 -4.13
CA ASP A 181 -49.06 6.15 -3.88
C ASP A 181 -50.20 7.18 -3.79
N THR A 182 -49.91 8.43 -3.39
CA THR A 182 -50.90 9.52 -3.48
C THR A 182 -51.08 10.00 -4.93
N LEU A 183 -50.02 10.08 -5.73
CA LEU A 183 -50.11 10.34 -7.18
C LEU A 183 -50.87 9.23 -7.91
N ARG A 184 -50.63 7.95 -7.61
CA ARG A 184 -51.42 6.81 -8.13
C ARG A 184 -52.92 6.98 -7.86
N LYS A 185 -53.28 7.33 -6.61
CA LYS A 185 -54.67 7.60 -6.21
C LYS A 185 -55.27 8.86 -6.86
N GLN A 186 -54.45 9.83 -7.30
CA GLN A 186 -54.91 10.96 -8.11
C GLN A 186 -55.16 10.52 -9.56
N ILE A 187 -54.23 9.78 -10.17
CA ILE A 187 -54.38 9.23 -11.52
C ILE A 187 -55.65 8.37 -11.61
N GLU A 188 -55.88 7.48 -10.64
CA GLU A 188 -57.09 6.64 -10.57
C GLU A 188 -58.38 7.47 -10.48
N LYS A 189 -58.38 8.57 -9.72
CA LYS A 189 -59.52 9.51 -9.68
C LYS A 189 -59.76 10.21 -11.02
N GLU A 190 -58.70 10.60 -11.73
CA GLU A 190 -58.85 11.19 -13.07
C GLU A 190 -59.27 10.17 -14.13
N THR A 191 -58.85 8.90 -14.05
CA THR A 191 -59.35 7.85 -14.96
C THR A 191 -60.83 7.53 -14.70
N LEU A 192 -61.29 7.53 -13.44
CA LEU A 192 -62.71 7.42 -13.10
C LEU A 192 -63.52 8.62 -13.63
N LYS A 193 -63.05 9.86 -13.43
CA LYS A 193 -63.67 11.06 -14.03
C LYS A 193 -63.72 11.00 -15.55
N LYS A 194 -62.65 10.52 -16.21
CA LYS A 194 -62.62 10.30 -17.66
C LYS A 194 -63.69 9.29 -18.08
N ALA A 195 -63.79 8.13 -17.42
CA ALA A 195 -64.80 7.13 -17.70
C ALA A 195 -66.23 7.67 -17.49
N ASP A 196 -66.46 8.50 -16.47
CA ASP A 196 -67.73 9.20 -16.25
C ASP A 196 -68.07 10.21 -17.37
N LEU A 197 -67.08 10.93 -17.88
CA LEU A 197 -67.24 11.85 -19.02
C LEU A 197 -67.51 11.09 -20.33
N GLU A 198 -66.78 10.00 -20.59
CA GLU A 198 -67.03 9.10 -21.73
C GLU A 198 -68.44 8.47 -21.62
N ASN A 199 -68.88 8.07 -20.43
CA ASN A 199 -70.25 7.60 -20.20
C ASN A 199 -71.31 8.70 -20.42
N LYS A 200 -71.04 9.96 -20.05
CA LYS A 200 -71.92 11.10 -20.35
C LYS A 200 -71.99 11.39 -21.85
N ILE A 201 -70.84 11.40 -22.55
CA ILE A 201 -70.77 11.57 -24.01
C ILE A 201 -71.51 10.43 -24.72
N ASN A 202 -71.33 9.19 -24.29
CA ASN A 202 -72.04 8.03 -24.84
C ASN A 202 -73.56 8.09 -24.60
N LYS A 203 -74.01 8.60 -23.45
CA LYS A 203 -75.43 8.88 -23.18
C LYS A 203 -75.96 9.97 -24.14
N GLU A 204 -75.24 11.08 -24.30
CA GLU A 204 -75.64 12.15 -25.22
C GLU A 204 -75.65 11.72 -26.70
N LEU A 205 -74.69 10.90 -27.13
CA LEU A 205 -74.71 10.31 -28.48
C LEU A 205 -75.93 9.40 -28.68
N ARG A 206 -76.30 8.58 -27.68
CA ARG A 206 -77.54 7.77 -27.71
C ARG A 206 -78.81 8.64 -27.70
N ASN A 207 -78.82 9.72 -26.93
CA ASN A 207 -79.92 10.70 -26.89
C ASN A 207 -80.10 11.36 -28.26
N ARG A 208 -79.02 11.86 -28.87
CA ARG A 208 -79.04 12.50 -30.20
C ARG A 208 -79.39 11.51 -31.32
N LEU A 209 -78.97 10.26 -31.25
CA LEU A 209 -79.41 9.20 -32.18
C LEU A 209 -80.90 8.89 -32.03
N THR A 210 -81.41 8.86 -30.80
CA THR A 210 -82.84 8.63 -30.52
C THR A 210 -83.69 9.82 -30.98
N ALA A 211 -83.25 11.05 -30.73
CA ALA A 211 -83.86 12.27 -31.25
C ALA A 211 -83.84 12.30 -32.79
N LYS A 212 -82.76 11.87 -33.45
CA LYS A 212 -82.69 11.75 -34.91
C LYS A 212 -83.70 10.72 -35.45
N LYS A 213 -83.87 9.56 -34.80
CA LYS A 213 -84.91 8.58 -35.16
C LYS A 213 -86.32 9.14 -34.95
N SER A 214 -86.56 9.86 -33.85
CA SER A 214 -87.84 10.54 -33.57
C SER A 214 -88.14 11.60 -34.64
N MET A 215 -87.18 12.46 -34.98
CA MET A 215 -87.30 13.45 -36.05
C MET A 215 -87.58 12.80 -37.42
N GLN A 216 -86.95 11.66 -37.73
CA GLN A 216 -87.25 10.90 -38.95
C GLN A 216 -88.67 10.31 -38.95
N TYR A 217 -89.19 9.89 -37.79
CA TYR A 217 -90.58 9.44 -37.64
C TYR A 217 -91.58 10.60 -37.79
N VAL A 218 -91.32 11.74 -37.13
CA VAL A 218 -92.12 12.97 -37.26
C VAL A 218 -92.12 13.48 -38.69
N ASN A 219 -90.99 13.45 -39.40
CA ASN A 219 -90.94 13.84 -40.82
C ASN A 219 -91.76 12.89 -41.70
N LYS A 220 -91.73 11.57 -41.46
CA LYS A 220 -92.60 10.61 -42.16
C LYS A 220 -94.08 10.91 -41.90
N LEU A 221 -94.44 11.16 -40.64
CA LEU A 221 -95.81 11.49 -40.24
C LEU A 221 -96.28 12.81 -40.89
N ASN A 222 -95.42 13.82 -40.94
CA ASN A 222 -95.70 15.12 -41.58
C ASN A 222 -95.91 14.96 -43.10
N VAL A 223 -95.11 14.13 -43.77
CA VAL A 223 -95.36 13.79 -45.19
C VAL A 223 -96.72 13.11 -45.35
N THR A 224 -97.04 12.09 -44.54
CA THR A 224 -98.37 11.44 -44.63
C THR A 224 -99.53 12.39 -44.33
N VAL A 225 -99.36 13.38 -43.44
CA VAL A 225 -100.37 14.42 -43.16
C VAL A 225 -100.47 15.43 -44.31
N GLN A 226 -99.37 15.76 -44.98
CA GLN A 226 -99.41 16.61 -46.19
C GLN A 226 -100.09 15.89 -47.37
N ASP A 227 -99.84 14.60 -47.54
CA ASP A 227 -100.49 13.81 -48.59
C ASP A 227 -101.97 13.55 -48.28
N GLN A 228 -102.33 13.26 -47.01
CA GLN A 228 -103.73 13.24 -46.56
C GLN A 228 -104.42 14.61 -46.73
N SER A 229 -103.72 15.72 -46.48
CA SER A 229 -104.26 17.06 -46.67
C SER A 229 -104.51 17.36 -48.15
N ARG A 230 -103.60 16.96 -49.05
CA ARG A 230 -103.79 17.02 -50.51
C ARG A 230 -104.96 16.13 -50.95
N GLU A 231 -105.04 14.92 -50.42
CA GLU A 231 -106.12 13.99 -50.72
C GLU A 231 -107.47 14.58 -50.30
N LEU A 232 -107.58 15.10 -49.07
CA LEU A 232 -108.77 15.82 -48.58
C LEU A 232 -109.11 17.04 -49.44
N ILE A 233 -108.13 17.81 -49.93
CA ILE A 233 -108.39 18.91 -50.88
C ILE A 233 -108.96 18.38 -52.20
N THR A 234 -108.44 17.27 -52.73
CA THR A 234 -109.01 16.64 -53.94
C THR A 234 -110.38 16.01 -53.69
N GLN A 235 -110.64 15.46 -52.50
CA GLN A 235 -111.94 14.95 -52.08
C GLN A 235 -112.94 16.10 -51.91
N ILE A 236 -112.54 17.26 -51.37
CA ILE A 236 -113.37 18.48 -51.33
C ILE A 236 -113.73 18.92 -52.75
N ALA A 237 -112.76 19.03 -53.66
CA ALA A 237 -113.03 19.39 -55.05
C ALA A 237 -113.92 18.36 -55.79
N GLN A 238 -113.82 17.07 -55.45
CA GLN A 238 -114.73 16.03 -55.95
C GLN A 238 -116.13 16.17 -55.34
N LEU A 239 -116.24 16.45 -54.03
CA LEU A 239 -117.49 16.68 -53.33
C LEU A 239 -118.19 17.96 -53.79
N GLU A 240 -117.48 19.04 -54.11
CA GLU A 240 -118.05 20.25 -54.73
C GLU A 240 -118.62 19.94 -56.12
N ASN A 241 -117.91 19.14 -56.92
CA ASN A 241 -118.40 18.64 -58.21
C ASN A 241 -119.56 17.65 -58.07
N GLN A 242 -119.63 16.89 -56.97
CA GLN A 242 -120.75 15.99 -56.67
C GLN A 242 -121.96 16.76 -56.14
N ILE A 243 -121.78 17.77 -55.28
CA ILE A 243 -122.84 18.71 -54.88
C ILE A 243 -123.44 19.38 -56.12
N ALA A 244 -122.63 19.86 -57.06
CA ALA A 244 -123.14 20.41 -58.32
C ALA A 244 -123.92 19.39 -59.18
N ARG A 245 -123.57 18.10 -59.12
CA ARG A 245 -124.33 17.00 -59.76
C ARG A 245 -125.56 16.60 -58.97
N ASP A 246 -125.52 16.69 -57.64
CA ASP A 246 -126.58 16.29 -56.72
C ASP A 246 -127.61 17.42 -56.53
N ASP A 247 -127.27 18.67 -56.78
CA ASP A 247 -128.22 19.77 -57.00
C ASP A 247 -128.98 19.56 -58.32
N LEU A 248 -128.28 19.19 -59.40
CA LEU A 248 -128.91 18.79 -60.66
C LEU A 248 -129.78 17.54 -60.48
N ALA A 249 -129.27 16.53 -59.78
CA ALA A 249 -129.99 15.28 -59.53
C ALA A 249 -131.12 15.45 -58.51
N THR A 250 -131.05 16.38 -57.55
CA THR A 250 -132.18 16.71 -56.67
C THR A 250 -133.20 17.62 -57.35
N ALA A 251 -132.84 18.41 -58.37
CA ALA A 251 -133.84 19.00 -59.26
C ALA A 251 -134.63 17.91 -59.99
N VAL A 252 -133.95 16.91 -60.56
CA VAL A 252 -134.60 15.74 -61.19
C VAL A 252 -135.38 14.88 -60.17
N LYS A 253 -134.81 14.59 -59.00
CA LYS A 253 -135.45 13.80 -57.95
C LYS A 253 -136.55 14.55 -57.20
N LYS A 254 -136.63 15.88 -57.26
CA LYS A 254 -137.83 16.65 -56.87
C LYS A 254 -138.96 16.39 -57.86
N ALA A 255 -138.69 16.37 -59.17
CA ALA A 255 -139.67 15.97 -60.17
C ALA A 255 -140.10 14.49 -60.04
N GLU A 256 -139.22 13.58 -59.63
CA GLU A 256 -139.60 12.17 -59.35
C GLU A 256 -140.26 11.96 -57.98
N ASN A 257 -139.87 12.66 -56.91
CA ASN A 257 -140.54 12.52 -55.60
C ASN A 257 -141.96 13.07 -55.61
N GLN A 258 -142.24 14.07 -56.45
CA GLN A 258 -143.60 14.50 -56.78
C GLN A 258 -144.46 13.32 -57.32
N ARG A 259 -143.81 12.33 -57.96
CA ARG A 259 -144.38 11.15 -58.60
C ARG A 259 -144.29 9.85 -57.77
N ILE A 260 -143.62 9.88 -56.61
CA ILE A 260 -143.48 8.75 -55.66
C ILE A 260 -144.29 8.98 -54.38
N LYS A 261 -144.56 10.24 -54.00
CA LYS A 261 -145.59 10.56 -53.00
C LYS A 261 -146.98 10.06 -53.39
N GLU A 262 -147.22 9.90 -54.69
CA GLU A 262 -148.38 9.23 -55.29
C GLU A 262 -148.46 7.71 -54.99
N LYS A 263 -147.57 7.15 -54.15
CA LYS A 263 -147.39 5.69 -54.01
C LYS A 263 -147.03 5.14 -52.62
N ILE A 264 -146.34 5.88 -51.75
CA ILE A 264 -145.94 5.36 -50.43
C ILE A 264 -147.12 5.13 -49.46
N GLN A 265 -148.28 5.73 -49.72
CA GLN A 265 -149.50 5.64 -48.89
C GLN A 265 -150.15 4.22 -48.82
N GLU A 266 -149.47 3.19 -49.31
CA GLU A 266 -150.02 1.85 -49.58
C GLU A 266 -149.54 0.77 -48.57
N VAL A 267 -148.49 1.03 -47.75
CA VAL A 267 -147.63 -0.03 -47.16
C VAL A 267 -147.47 -0.09 -45.61
N GLU A 268 -147.63 1.00 -44.83
CA GLU A 268 -147.23 1.06 -43.39
C GLU A 268 -148.11 0.24 -42.39
N ARG A 269 -148.27 -1.08 -42.58
CA ARG A 269 -149.50 -1.77 -42.18
C ARG A 269 -149.37 -3.10 -41.41
N GLU A 270 -148.18 -3.68 -41.21
CA GLU A 270 -148.11 -5.16 -41.01
C GLU A 270 -147.18 -5.77 -39.90
N ILE A 271 -146.47 -5.02 -39.01
CA ILE A 271 -145.62 -5.65 -37.94
C ILE A 271 -145.27 -4.77 -36.69
N GLN A 272 -145.33 -5.33 -35.46
CA GLN A 272 -144.86 -4.75 -34.16
C GLN A 272 -144.43 -5.89 -33.15
N GLU A 273 -143.28 -5.81 -32.43
CA GLU A 273 -142.57 -7.00 -31.81
C GLU A 273 -141.84 -6.82 -30.42
N ARG A 274 -141.30 -7.90 -29.79
CA ARG A 274 -140.76 -7.99 -28.38
C ARG A 274 -139.56 -8.97 -28.09
N ASN A 275 -138.89 -8.89 -26.90
CA ASN A 275 -137.78 -9.82 -26.43
C ASN A 275 -137.42 -9.71 -24.89
N GLY A 276 -136.60 -10.61 -24.27
CA GLY A 276 -135.97 -10.40 -22.91
C GLY A 276 -135.19 -11.56 -22.18
N LEU A 277 -134.10 -11.29 -21.39
CA LEU A 277 -133.10 -12.22 -20.69
C LEU A 277 -132.41 -11.73 -19.31
N ILE A 278 -131.22 -12.26 -18.84
CA ILE A 278 -130.71 -12.36 -17.40
C ILE A 278 -129.14 -12.20 -17.08
N ASN A 279 -128.66 -12.16 -15.78
CA ASN A 279 -127.22 -12.00 -15.30
C ASN A 279 -126.89 -12.42 -13.79
N LYS A 280 -125.58 -12.58 -13.31
CA LYS A 280 -125.05 -12.73 -11.86
C LYS A 280 -123.48 -12.93 -11.65
N LEU A 281 -122.92 -12.88 -10.39
CA LEU A 281 -121.81 -13.70 -9.71
C LEU A 281 -120.63 -13.04 -8.83
N GLU A 282 -120.12 -13.79 -7.78
CA GLU A 282 -118.76 -13.97 -7.06
C GLU A 282 -117.90 -12.93 -6.21
N ALA A 283 -117.03 -13.39 -5.23
CA ALA A 283 -116.11 -12.61 -4.27
C ALA A 283 -115.07 -13.40 -3.34
N GLU A 284 -114.21 -12.69 -2.50
CA GLU A 284 -113.49 -13.01 -1.18
C GLU A 284 -111.96 -13.47 -0.99
N ILE A 285 -111.32 -13.24 0.22
CA ILE A 285 -110.17 -13.91 0.99
C ILE A 285 -108.89 -13.08 1.47
N HIS A 286 -108.29 -13.30 2.71
CA HIS A 286 -107.07 -12.58 3.29
C HIS A 286 -106.27 -13.19 4.55
N HIS A 287 -104.99 -12.74 4.84
CA HIS A 287 -104.25 -12.51 6.16
C HIS A 287 -102.92 -13.28 6.63
N ALA A 288 -101.96 -12.64 7.41
CA ALA A 288 -100.75 -13.22 8.14
C ALA A 288 -99.88 -12.23 9.05
N THR A 289 -98.99 -12.67 10.01
CA THR A 289 -97.97 -11.87 10.85
C THR A 289 -96.94 -12.69 11.76
N VAL A 290 -95.76 -12.14 12.24
CA VAL A 290 -94.73 -12.78 13.18
C VAL A 290 -93.75 -11.81 13.99
N MET A 291 -92.80 -12.24 14.88
CA MET A 291 -91.94 -11.40 15.83
C MET A 291 -90.50 -11.96 16.25
N VAL A 292 -89.63 -11.26 17.06
CA VAL A 292 -88.15 -11.56 17.35
C VAL A 292 -87.53 -11.23 18.79
N GLU A 293 -86.18 -11.12 19.03
CA GLU A 293 -85.37 -11.31 20.33
C GLU A 293 -84.42 -10.14 20.88
N ARG A 294 -83.37 -10.31 21.78
CA ARG A 294 -82.78 -9.20 22.67
C ARG A 294 -81.28 -8.97 23.21
N LYS A 295 -80.37 -9.89 23.66
CA LYS A 295 -79.52 -9.70 24.94
C LYS A 295 -77.92 -9.62 24.91
N GLN A 296 -77.16 -8.82 25.77
CA GLN A 296 -75.64 -8.84 26.05
C GLN A 296 -75.06 -7.77 27.09
N GLY A 297 -73.95 -8.02 27.87
CA GLY A 297 -72.90 -6.99 28.29
C GLY A 297 -72.46 -6.78 29.80
N ALA A 298 -71.13 -6.86 30.16
CA ALA A 298 -70.60 -6.61 31.55
C ALA A 298 -69.03 -6.53 31.83
N ILE A 299 -68.15 -5.77 31.13
CA ILE A 299 -66.66 -5.99 31.22
C ILE A 299 -65.70 -4.81 31.63
N ASP A 300 -66.09 -3.53 31.60
CA ASP A 300 -65.13 -2.40 31.38
C ASP A 300 -64.30 -1.82 32.56
N LEU A 301 -64.12 -2.48 33.72
CA LEU A 301 -63.82 -1.77 34.98
C LEU A 301 -62.38 -1.80 35.58
N LEU A 302 -61.33 -2.28 34.89
CA LEU A 302 -59.99 -2.46 35.51
C LEU A 302 -58.85 -1.51 35.07
N ASN A 303 -58.96 -0.77 33.95
CA ASN A 303 -57.83 -0.06 33.32
C ASN A 303 -57.51 1.34 33.91
N LYS A 304 -57.26 1.49 35.22
CA LYS A 304 -57.14 2.84 35.83
C LYS A 304 -56.19 3.02 37.02
N LYS A 305 -55.03 2.35 37.05
CA LYS A 305 -54.13 2.37 38.24
C LYS A 305 -52.61 2.47 37.99
N LEU A 306 -52.14 2.82 36.79
CA LEU A 306 -50.71 2.76 36.42
C LEU A 306 -49.95 4.11 36.50
N ASP A 307 -50.60 5.22 36.19
CA ASP A 307 -49.92 6.45 35.72
C ASP A 307 -49.46 7.43 36.82
N ARG A 308 -48.63 7.01 37.80
CA ARG A 308 -48.23 7.90 38.94
C ARG A 308 -46.79 7.85 39.47
N LEU A 309 -45.81 7.15 38.87
CA LEU A 309 -44.46 7.00 39.47
C LEU A 309 -43.28 7.08 38.46
N LEU A 310 -43.07 8.23 37.77
CA LEU A 310 -41.93 8.43 36.85
C LEU A 310 -41.45 9.93 36.77
N GLN A 311 -40.70 10.45 37.76
CA GLN A 311 -40.09 11.81 37.67
C GLN A 311 -38.97 12.08 38.73
N GLU A 312 -37.69 12.36 38.34
CA GLU A 312 -36.58 13.10 39.07
C GLU A 312 -35.10 12.86 38.49
N SER A 313 -34.29 13.87 38.00
CA SER A 313 -32.76 13.92 37.76
C SER A 313 -32.12 14.99 36.75
N GLY A 314 -30.76 15.26 36.72
CA GLY A 314 -29.96 15.92 35.59
C GLY A 314 -28.63 16.78 35.85
N GLY A 315 -27.69 17.00 34.88
CA GLY A 315 -26.61 18.10 34.83
C GLY A 315 -25.13 17.88 34.25
N VAL A 316 -24.31 18.97 34.02
CA VAL A 316 -22.78 19.17 34.13
C VAL A 316 -21.82 19.64 32.93
N GLU A 317 -20.72 20.46 33.18
CA GLU A 317 -19.79 21.27 32.26
C GLU A 317 -18.26 21.55 32.71
N MET A 318 -17.32 22.23 31.94
CA MET A 318 -15.85 22.58 32.29
C MET A 318 -14.99 23.60 31.37
N GLY A 319 -13.71 24.05 31.70
CA GLY A 319 -12.79 24.96 30.85
C GLY A 319 -11.26 25.29 31.23
N PRO A 320 -10.40 26.08 30.45
CA PRO A 320 -8.87 26.18 30.50
C PRO A 320 -8.05 27.57 30.28
N LEU A 321 -6.66 27.64 30.32
CA LEU A 321 -5.70 28.82 30.09
C LEU A 321 -4.15 28.44 29.94
N GLY A 322 -3.18 29.28 29.44
CA GLY A 322 -1.69 29.10 29.69
C GLY A 322 -0.60 30.04 29.02
N ALA A 323 0.46 30.49 29.76
CA ALA A 323 1.53 31.48 29.35
C ALA A 323 2.92 31.43 30.12
N MET A 324 3.94 32.28 29.78
CA MET A 324 5.37 32.23 30.30
C MET A 324 6.21 33.58 30.29
N ILE A 325 7.27 33.72 31.14
CA ILE A 325 8.16 34.90 31.55
C ILE A 325 9.58 34.40 32.11
N ALA A 326 10.77 35.13 32.27
CA ALA A 326 12.11 34.57 32.84
C ALA A 326 13.45 35.44 33.27
N ASN A 327 14.30 35.16 34.41
CA ASN A 327 15.86 35.32 34.74
C ASN A 327 16.64 35.35 36.24
N LEU A 328 18.04 35.19 36.44
CA LEU A 328 19.16 35.63 37.52
C LEU A 328 19.99 34.82 38.73
N THR A 329 21.27 35.16 39.25
CA THR A 329 22.11 34.78 40.59
C THR A 329 23.74 35.01 40.83
N LYS A 330 24.45 35.09 42.08
CA LYS A 330 26.00 34.91 42.50
C LYS A 330 26.67 35.30 43.97
N ALA A 331 27.88 34.80 44.53
CA ALA A 331 28.83 35.31 45.73
C ALA A 331 30.17 34.49 46.29
N VAL A 332 31.23 35.00 47.08
CA VAL A 332 32.45 34.28 47.85
C VAL A 332 33.64 35.07 48.73
N ASN A 333 34.54 34.49 49.66
CA ASN A 333 35.95 34.99 50.21
C ASN A 333 36.55 34.87 51.77
N ALA A 334 37.90 34.60 52.12
CA ALA A 334 38.80 35.14 53.31
C ALA A 334 39.81 34.28 54.31
N LYS A 335 41.02 34.77 54.89
CA LYS A 335 41.75 34.47 56.27
C LYS A 335 43.39 34.54 56.48
N GLN A 336 44.10 34.20 57.66
CA GLN A 336 45.61 34.40 58.11
C GLN A 336 46.16 33.80 59.54
N GLU A 337 47.47 33.95 60.08
CA GLU A 337 48.12 33.62 61.48
C GLU A 337 49.75 33.50 61.69
N GLU A 338 50.40 33.35 62.93
CA GLU A 338 51.93 33.47 63.30
C GLU A 338 52.60 32.82 64.67
N ILE A 339 53.84 33.18 65.26
CA ILE A 339 54.78 32.35 66.22
C ILE A 339 55.97 32.98 67.18
N GLY A 340 56.61 32.33 68.26
CA GLY A 340 58.04 32.60 68.84
C GLY A 340 58.65 32.31 70.34
N GLU A 341 59.96 31.87 70.53
CA GLU A 341 61.16 32.15 71.50
C GLU A 341 62.07 31.41 72.67
N LEU A 342 62.22 31.78 74.00
CA LEU A 342 63.45 31.61 74.96
C LEU A 342 63.87 30.33 75.90
N GLU A 343 63.78 30.26 77.28
CA GLU A 343 63.99 29.03 78.22
C GLU A 343 63.14 27.82 77.77
N GLN A 344 62.28 28.14 76.83
CA GLN A 344 62.03 27.45 75.58
C GLN A 344 63.22 26.75 74.86
N GLN A 345 64.28 26.23 75.48
CA GLN A 345 64.92 25.02 74.94
C GLN A 345 64.43 23.80 75.69
N TRP A 346 64.38 23.84 77.03
CA TRP A 346 63.63 22.83 77.77
C TRP A 346 62.11 23.00 77.58
N LEU A 347 61.59 24.23 77.51
CA LEU A 347 60.20 24.46 77.12
C LEU A 347 59.96 24.34 75.60
N LYS A 348 60.97 24.36 74.69
CA LYS A 348 60.75 23.88 73.31
C LYS A 348 60.77 22.37 73.30
N GLU A 349 61.70 21.68 73.94
CA GLU A 349 61.72 20.21 74.01
C GLU A 349 60.51 19.64 74.75
N GLN A 350 60.00 20.31 75.79
CA GLN A 350 58.79 19.90 76.49
C GLN A 350 57.53 20.33 75.73
N ASN A 351 57.47 21.53 75.13
CA ASN A 351 56.37 21.85 74.20
C ASN A 351 56.47 21.07 72.90
N GLU A 352 57.60 20.50 72.51
CA GLU A 352 57.81 19.66 71.32
C GLU A 352 57.49 18.22 71.66
N LEU A 353 57.81 17.74 72.87
CA LEU A 353 57.31 16.47 73.38
C LEU A 353 55.80 16.54 73.59
N VAL A 354 55.26 17.65 74.09
CA VAL A 354 53.81 17.90 74.22
C VAL A 354 53.17 18.21 72.87
N ARG A 355 53.85 18.85 71.91
CA ARG A 355 53.37 19.05 70.53
C ARG A 355 53.36 17.73 69.80
N GLN A 356 54.42 16.92 69.87
CA GLN A 356 54.47 15.57 69.31
C GLN A 356 53.59 14.59 70.08
N MET A 357 53.26 14.80 71.37
CA MET A 357 52.23 14.02 72.07
C MET A 357 50.83 14.44 71.63
N ASN A 358 50.55 15.74 71.56
CA ASN A 358 49.29 16.28 71.04
C ASN A 358 49.12 15.97 69.55
N GLU A 359 50.21 15.90 68.78
CA GLU A 359 50.25 15.54 67.36
C GLU A 359 50.18 14.04 67.20
N ARG A 360 50.79 13.21 68.07
CA ARG A 360 50.50 11.77 68.17
C ARG A 360 49.04 11.53 68.53
N ASP A 361 48.45 12.30 69.44
CA ASP A 361 47.04 12.18 69.82
C ASP A 361 46.11 12.75 68.74
N ASN A 362 46.49 13.80 68.01
CA ASN A 362 45.73 14.32 66.88
C ASN A 362 45.87 13.41 65.65
N LEU A 363 47.03 12.76 65.45
CA LEU A 363 47.24 11.68 64.49
C LEU A 363 46.49 10.41 64.93
N THR A 364 46.36 10.12 66.22
CA THR A 364 45.55 9.00 66.73
C THR A 364 44.07 9.28 66.50
N LYS A 365 43.58 10.47 66.87
CA LYS A 365 42.22 10.95 66.55
C LYS A 365 41.98 11.02 65.04
N MET A 366 42.99 11.40 64.24
CA MET A 366 42.91 11.40 62.77
C MET A 366 42.89 9.98 62.23
N VAL A 367 43.68 9.03 62.76
CA VAL A 367 43.65 7.61 62.39
C VAL A 367 42.32 6.98 62.79
N GLU A 368 41.74 7.34 63.94
CA GLU A 368 40.37 6.96 64.28
C GLU A 368 39.34 7.57 63.35
N ARG A 369 39.46 8.87 63.01
CA ARG A 369 38.57 9.54 62.06
C ARG A 369 38.68 8.92 60.67
N LEU A 370 39.88 8.60 60.21
CA LEU A 370 40.17 7.92 58.96
C LEU A 370 39.66 6.48 59.00
N ARG A 371 39.80 5.74 60.11
CA ARG A 371 39.18 4.40 60.29
C ARG A 371 37.65 4.49 60.21
N LYS A 372 37.02 5.46 60.88
CA LYS A 372 35.57 5.73 60.83
C LYS A 372 35.13 6.16 59.43
N GLN A 373 35.93 6.97 58.73
CA GLN A 373 35.69 7.35 57.33
C GLN A 373 35.87 6.16 56.38
N LEU A 374 36.85 5.28 56.61
CA LEU A 374 37.13 4.10 55.81
C LEU A 374 36.03 3.04 56.00
N THR A 375 35.51 2.82 57.21
CA THR A 375 34.33 1.95 57.40
C THR A 375 33.06 2.53 56.78
N ILE A 376 32.83 3.84 56.87
CA ILE A 376 31.73 4.51 56.15
C ILE A 376 31.91 4.39 54.62
N LEU A 377 33.13 4.55 54.10
CA LEU A 377 33.44 4.40 52.69
C LEU A 377 33.31 2.94 52.23
N ALA A 378 33.69 1.95 53.05
CA ALA A 378 33.46 0.54 52.78
C ALA A 378 31.96 0.18 52.77
N GLN A 379 31.17 0.73 53.70
CA GLN A 379 29.71 0.59 53.71
C GLN A 379 29.00 1.37 52.59
N LYS A 380 29.62 2.43 52.05
CA LYS A 380 29.16 3.08 50.81
C LYS A 380 29.56 2.25 49.59
N LYS A 381 30.79 1.74 49.52
CA LYS A 381 31.26 0.85 48.46
C LYS A 381 30.37 -0.38 48.37
N LEU A 382 30.13 -1.10 49.46
CA LEU A 382 29.28 -2.31 49.46
C LEU A 382 27.82 -2.01 49.06
N ARG A 383 27.30 -0.80 49.34
CA ARG A 383 26.00 -0.37 48.80
C ARG A 383 26.06 -0.11 47.30
N MET A 384 27.04 0.65 46.82
CA MET A 384 27.25 0.89 45.39
C MET A 384 27.57 -0.40 44.63
N ASP A 385 28.30 -1.35 45.21
CA ASP A 385 28.60 -2.66 44.64
C ASP A 385 27.31 -3.49 44.50
N ASN A 386 26.40 -3.42 45.49
CA ASN A 386 25.08 -4.06 45.43
C ASN A 386 24.13 -3.36 44.44
N GLU A 387 24.15 -2.02 44.39
CA GLU A 387 23.38 -1.22 43.43
C GLU A 387 23.87 -1.46 42.00
N ILE A 388 25.20 -1.56 41.79
CA ILE A 388 25.81 -1.97 40.53
C ILE A 388 25.46 -3.42 40.20
N ALA A 389 25.49 -4.35 41.17
CA ALA A 389 25.06 -5.72 40.91
C ALA A 389 23.60 -5.76 40.46
N ILE A 390 22.68 -5.02 41.10
CA ILE A 390 21.29 -4.88 40.64
C ILE A 390 21.23 -4.23 39.26
N GLN A 391 22.02 -3.20 38.97
CA GLN A 391 22.02 -2.55 37.65
C GLN A 391 22.70 -3.36 36.54
N GLU A 392 23.70 -4.20 36.81
CA GLU A 392 24.27 -5.12 35.82
C GLU A 392 23.25 -6.18 35.43
N ARG A 393 22.49 -6.64 36.44
CA ARG A 393 21.38 -7.53 36.26
C ARG A 393 20.25 -6.84 35.48
N GLU A 394 19.72 -5.70 35.93
CA GLU A 394 18.71 -4.90 35.19
C GLU A 394 19.17 -4.45 33.78
N LYS A 395 20.47 -4.23 33.57
CA LYS A 395 21.08 -3.96 32.26
C LYS A 395 20.99 -5.19 31.37
N ALA A 396 21.44 -6.34 31.87
CA ALA A 396 21.26 -7.58 31.15
C ALA A 396 19.76 -7.85 30.95
N GLU A 397 18.89 -7.46 31.89
CA GLU A 397 17.42 -7.43 31.81
C GLU A 397 16.93 -6.74 30.55
N LEU A 398 17.66 -5.74 30.05
CA LEU A 398 17.34 -5.08 28.80
C LEU A 398 17.88 -5.82 27.54
N GLU A 399 18.65 -6.91 27.64
CA GLU A 399 19.49 -7.52 26.57
C GLU A 399 19.01 -8.88 25.95
N ARG A 400 18.88 -10.02 26.68
CA ARG A 400 18.34 -11.30 26.08
C ARG A 400 16.99 -10.97 25.40
N GLU A 401 16.29 -10.05 26.02
CA GLU A 401 15.00 -9.52 25.64
C GLU A 401 15.02 -8.43 24.57
N LEU A 402 15.93 -7.44 24.56
CA LEU A 402 16.06 -6.59 23.36
C LEU A 402 16.40 -7.44 22.14
N LYS A 403 17.03 -8.61 22.33
CA LYS A 403 17.13 -9.69 21.36
C LYS A 403 15.80 -10.43 21.09
N HIS A 404 14.92 -10.71 22.06
CA HIS A 404 13.53 -11.14 21.81
C HIS A 404 12.76 -10.10 20.96
N LEU A 405 12.83 -8.81 21.26
CA LEU A 405 12.23 -7.75 20.46
C LEU A 405 12.86 -7.61 19.07
N GLN A 406 14.18 -7.82 18.93
CA GLN A 406 14.82 -7.90 17.62
C GLN A 406 14.33 -9.11 16.83
N ASN A 407 14.13 -10.27 17.47
CA ASN A 407 13.55 -11.46 16.84
C ASN A 407 12.10 -11.20 16.40
N ASP A 408 11.27 -10.57 17.24
CA ASP A 408 9.91 -10.18 16.87
C ASP A 408 9.87 -9.09 15.79
N THR A 409 10.80 -8.14 15.82
CA THR A 409 10.94 -7.11 14.76
C THR A 409 11.38 -7.75 13.45
N GLY A 410 12.29 -8.72 13.48
CA GLY A 410 12.67 -9.53 12.33
C GLY A 410 11.51 -10.36 11.78
N ARG A 411 10.70 -10.97 12.67
CA ARG A 411 9.49 -11.71 12.33
C ARG A 411 8.42 -10.80 11.71
N LEU A 412 8.19 -9.62 12.29
CA LEU A 412 7.26 -8.61 11.76
C LEU A 412 7.75 -8.05 10.43
N ASN A 413 9.03 -7.73 10.28
CA ASN A 413 9.60 -7.30 9.00
C ASN A 413 9.49 -8.40 7.93
N GLY A 414 9.66 -9.68 8.31
CA GLY A 414 9.43 -10.83 7.44
C GLY A 414 7.95 -11.03 7.06
N LEU A 415 7.01 -10.67 7.93
CA LEU A 415 5.58 -10.64 7.60
C LEU A 415 5.24 -9.43 6.71
N ILE A 416 5.74 -8.25 7.02
CA ILE A 416 5.56 -7.02 6.21
C ILE A 416 6.14 -7.22 4.80
N ALA A 417 7.29 -7.88 4.66
CA ALA A 417 7.87 -8.20 3.35
C ALA A 417 7.00 -9.18 2.55
N LYS A 418 6.39 -10.18 3.21
CA LYS A 418 5.43 -11.10 2.58
C LYS A 418 4.15 -10.37 2.18
N GLU A 419 3.57 -9.57 3.07
CA GLU A 419 2.34 -8.82 2.83
C GLU A 419 2.54 -7.79 1.72
N LYS A 420 3.69 -7.12 1.68
CA LYS A 420 4.08 -6.22 0.58
C LYS A 420 4.24 -6.96 -0.74
N ALA A 421 4.84 -8.16 -0.75
CA ALA A 421 4.94 -8.97 -1.97
C ALA A 421 3.56 -9.50 -2.45
N VAL A 422 2.68 -9.90 -1.53
CA VAL A 422 1.29 -10.27 -1.84
C VAL A 422 0.51 -9.06 -2.37
N GLY A 423 0.65 -7.89 -1.75
CA GLY A 423 0.06 -6.64 -2.25
C GLY A 423 0.59 -6.23 -3.61
N GLU A 424 1.90 -6.32 -3.85
CA GLU A 424 2.51 -6.07 -5.16
C GLU A 424 1.95 -7.04 -6.21
N ASN A 425 1.88 -8.34 -5.92
CA ASN A 425 1.26 -9.33 -6.78
C ASN A 425 -0.21 -8.98 -7.08
N LEU A 426 -1.03 -8.71 -6.07
CA LEU A 426 -2.44 -8.33 -6.24
C LEU A 426 -2.60 -7.02 -7.05
N THR A 427 -1.71 -6.04 -6.90
CA THR A 427 -1.76 -4.83 -7.75
C THR A 427 -1.32 -5.11 -9.18
N ASN A 428 -0.47 -6.11 -9.42
CA ASN A 428 -0.06 -6.52 -10.76
C ASN A 428 -1.13 -7.40 -11.43
N GLU A 429 -1.77 -8.30 -10.69
CA GLU A 429 -2.95 -9.06 -11.13
C GLU A 429 -4.11 -8.13 -11.48
N ASN A 430 -4.38 -7.11 -10.64
CA ASN A 430 -5.40 -6.09 -10.94
C ASN A 430 -5.04 -5.26 -12.20
N LYS A 431 -3.78 -4.85 -12.40
CA LYS A 431 -3.35 -4.17 -13.63
C LYS A 431 -3.49 -5.07 -14.86
N LEU A 432 -3.14 -6.36 -14.74
CA LEU A 432 -3.30 -7.32 -15.83
C LEU A 432 -4.78 -7.48 -16.18
N ALA A 433 -5.65 -7.71 -15.19
CA ALA A 433 -7.08 -7.75 -15.37
C ALA A 433 -7.65 -6.45 -15.96
N GLU A 434 -7.17 -5.28 -15.54
CA GLU A 434 -7.53 -3.98 -16.13
C GLU A 434 -7.11 -3.91 -17.60
N THR A 435 -5.89 -4.32 -17.95
CA THR A 435 -5.45 -4.36 -19.36
C THR A 435 -6.20 -5.38 -20.21
N ASP A 436 -6.60 -6.53 -19.63
CA ASP A 436 -7.48 -7.49 -20.28
C ASP A 436 -8.88 -6.92 -20.47
N PHE A 437 -9.48 -6.26 -19.46
CA PHE A 437 -10.78 -5.59 -19.59
C PHE A 437 -10.74 -4.46 -20.63
N VAL A 438 -9.67 -3.65 -20.68
CA VAL A 438 -9.49 -2.61 -21.71
C VAL A 438 -9.29 -3.23 -23.10
N ARG A 439 -8.63 -4.39 -23.23
CA ARG A 439 -8.55 -5.10 -24.51
C ARG A 439 -9.92 -5.64 -24.92
N MET A 440 -10.63 -6.33 -24.03
CA MET A 440 -12.00 -6.81 -24.29
C MET A 440 -12.96 -5.67 -24.64
N LEU A 441 -12.83 -4.50 -23.99
CA LEU A 441 -13.60 -3.31 -24.31
C LEU A 441 -13.34 -2.87 -25.76
N ARG A 442 -12.06 -2.72 -26.15
CA ARG A 442 -11.65 -2.35 -27.51
C ARG A 442 -12.07 -3.37 -28.56
N GLU A 443 -12.01 -4.65 -28.25
CA GLU A 443 -12.53 -5.72 -29.11
C GLU A 443 -14.05 -5.54 -29.33
N LYS A 444 -14.82 -5.17 -28.30
CA LYS A 444 -16.26 -4.86 -28.44
C LYS A 444 -16.56 -3.51 -29.08
N GLU A 445 -15.75 -2.49 -28.87
CA GLU A 445 -15.82 -1.22 -29.61
C GLU A 445 -15.58 -1.43 -31.10
N MET A 446 -14.64 -2.31 -31.47
CA MET A 446 -14.37 -2.72 -32.85
C MET A 446 -15.51 -3.55 -33.45
N GLU A 447 -16.07 -4.53 -32.72
CA GLU A 447 -17.28 -5.26 -33.16
C GLU A 447 -18.46 -4.30 -33.39
N VAL A 448 -18.66 -3.31 -32.52
CA VAL A 448 -19.70 -2.28 -32.68
C VAL A 448 -19.43 -1.39 -33.89
N ALA A 449 -18.17 -0.99 -34.14
CA ALA A 449 -17.79 -0.22 -35.32
C ALA A 449 -18.01 -1.01 -36.63
N GLU A 450 -17.68 -2.31 -36.65
CA GLU A 450 -17.98 -3.20 -37.78
C GLU A 450 -19.49 -3.34 -38.02
N LEU A 451 -20.29 -3.52 -36.96
CA LEU A 451 -21.75 -3.63 -37.06
C LEU A 451 -22.39 -2.32 -37.49
N GLN A 452 -21.83 -1.17 -37.06
CA GLN A 452 -22.26 0.15 -37.52
C GLN A 452 -21.93 0.35 -39.01
N GLY A 453 -20.73 -0.05 -39.47
CA GLY A 453 -20.37 -0.04 -40.89
C GLY A 453 -21.35 -0.86 -41.74
N LYS A 454 -21.61 -2.12 -41.35
CA LYS A 454 -22.59 -3.01 -42.00
C LYS A 454 -24.02 -2.44 -41.98
N LEU A 455 -24.39 -1.72 -40.92
CA LEU A 455 -25.68 -1.03 -40.82
C LEU A 455 -25.76 0.18 -41.77
N ASP A 456 -24.67 0.91 -41.98
CA ASP A 456 -24.63 2.05 -42.88
C ASP A 456 -24.54 1.62 -44.36
N GLU A 457 -23.82 0.54 -44.66
CA GLU A 457 -23.89 -0.19 -45.94
C GLU A 457 -25.35 -0.59 -46.26
N LEU A 458 -26.03 -1.26 -45.34
CA LEU A 458 -27.45 -1.67 -45.51
C LEU A 458 -28.42 -0.46 -45.64
N LYS A 459 -28.12 0.69 -45.02
CA LYS A 459 -28.91 1.92 -45.22
C LYS A 459 -28.73 2.47 -46.64
N GLN A 460 -27.50 2.43 -47.15
CA GLN A 460 -27.17 2.87 -48.50
C GLN A 460 -27.80 1.94 -49.55
N GLU A 461 -27.63 0.61 -49.42
CA GLU A 461 -28.32 -0.37 -50.29
C GLU A 461 -29.84 -0.14 -50.31
N ARG A 462 -30.45 0.08 -49.14
CA ARG A 462 -31.88 0.40 -49.02
C ARG A 462 -32.24 1.75 -49.68
N GLU A 463 -31.35 2.74 -49.67
CA GLU A 463 -31.59 4.03 -50.33
C GLU A 463 -31.42 3.94 -51.86
N ASP A 464 -30.42 3.19 -52.34
CA ASP A 464 -30.24 2.89 -53.75
C ASP A 464 -31.41 2.05 -54.31
N MET A 465 -31.88 1.03 -53.59
CA MET A 465 -33.10 0.28 -53.94
C MET A 465 -34.38 1.15 -53.92
N LEU A 466 -34.45 2.19 -53.08
CA LEU A 466 -35.54 3.17 -53.10
C LEU A 466 -35.43 4.12 -54.31
N ASN A 467 -34.22 4.51 -54.69
CA ASN A 467 -33.98 5.28 -55.90
C ASN A 467 -34.35 4.48 -57.16
N GLU A 468 -33.93 3.20 -57.24
CA GLU A 468 -34.34 2.28 -58.31
C GLU A 468 -35.86 2.11 -58.38
N LEU A 469 -36.53 1.94 -57.23
CA LEU A 469 -37.99 1.86 -57.18
C LEU A 469 -38.65 3.13 -57.74
N VAL A 470 -38.16 4.32 -57.37
CA VAL A 470 -38.66 5.60 -57.90
C VAL A 470 -38.35 5.76 -59.40
N GLU A 471 -37.26 5.21 -59.91
CA GLU A 471 -37.01 5.15 -61.36
C GLU A 471 -37.97 4.18 -62.07
N VAL A 472 -38.24 3.01 -61.49
CA VAL A 472 -39.23 2.05 -62.00
C VAL A 472 -40.63 2.69 -62.02
N GLU A 473 -41.07 3.33 -60.94
CA GLU A 473 -42.34 4.09 -60.89
C GLU A 473 -42.41 5.18 -61.96
N ARG A 474 -41.32 5.93 -62.19
CA ARG A 474 -41.25 6.91 -63.30
C ARG A 474 -41.38 6.23 -64.67
N THR A 475 -40.79 5.04 -64.87
CA THR A 475 -40.97 4.30 -66.14
C THR A 475 -42.39 3.77 -66.31
N ILE A 476 -43.04 3.30 -65.23
CA ILE A 476 -44.44 2.87 -65.23
C ILE A 476 -45.33 4.05 -65.62
N MET A 477 -45.21 5.20 -64.95
CA MET A 477 -45.97 6.43 -65.27
C MET A 477 -45.74 6.92 -66.72
N LEU A 478 -44.51 6.74 -67.25
CA LEU A 478 -44.21 7.02 -68.66
C LEU A 478 -44.85 6.01 -69.63
N TRP A 479 -45.00 4.75 -69.24
CA TRP A 479 -45.69 3.74 -70.03
C TRP A 479 -47.21 3.88 -69.95
N GLU A 480 -47.79 4.12 -68.78
CA GLU A 480 -49.20 4.46 -68.61
C GLU A 480 -49.59 5.67 -69.46
N LYS A 481 -48.78 6.73 -69.44
CA LYS A 481 -49.03 7.91 -70.29
C LYS A 481 -48.88 7.61 -71.80
N LYS A 482 -48.01 6.68 -72.20
CA LYS A 482 -47.97 6.20 -73.59
C LYS A 482 -49.21 5.38 -73.94
N VAL A 483 -49.70 4.53 -73.03
CA VAL A 483 -50.93 3.74 -73.22
C VAL A 483 -52.12 4.68 -73.35
N GLN A 484 -52.28 5.65 -72.45
CA GLN A 484 -53.31 6.70 -72.53
C GLN A 484 -53.25 7.45 -73.87
N LEU A 485 -52.06 7.86 -74.35
CA LEU A 485 -51.93 8.50 -75.67
C LEU A 485 -52.25 7.53 -76.82
N CYS A 486 -51.97 6.24 -76.70
CA CYS A 486 -52.37 5.22 -77.66
C CYS A 486 -53.88 4.95 -77.65
N GLU A 487 -54.52 5.03 -76.48
CA GLU A 487 -55.98 4.92 -76.33
C GLU A 487 -56.68 6.18 -76.85
N GLU A 488 -56.23 7.38 -76.49
CA GLU A 488 -56.73 8.65 -77.03
C GLU A 488 -56.57 8.74 -78.56
N THR A 489 -55.43 8.29 -79.11
CA THR A 489 -55.25 8.28 -80.58
C THR A 489 -56.01 7.15 -81.26
N LYS A 490 -56.19 5.98 -80.64
CA LYS A 490 -57.10 4.93 -81.12
C LYS A 490 -58.54 5.44 -81.12
N ASP A 491 -59.01 6.05 -80.04
CA ASP A 491 -60.36 6.60 -79.91
C ASP A 491 -60.57 7.79 -80.85
N ALA A 492 -59.55 8.59 -81.16
CA ALA A 492 -59.60 9.61 -82.21
C ALA A 492 -59.68 9.03 -83.64
N VAL A 493 -59.16 7.83 -83.87
CA VAL A 493 -59.23 7.09 -85.16
C VAL A 493 -60.51 6.27 -85.28
N GLU A 494 -61.01 5.70 -84.18
CA GLU A 494 -62.30 4.99 -84.09
C GLU A 494 -63.49 5.94 -83.94
N CYS A 495 -63.25 7.21 -83.56
CA CYS A 495 -64.23 8.28 -83.57
C CYS A 495 -64.91 8.37 -84.92
N ARG A 496 -66.24 8.22 -84.92
CA ARG A 496 -67.04 7.98 -86.14
C ARG A 496 -67.18 9.20 -87.08
N LEU A 497 -66.45 10.28 -86.81
CA LEU A 497 -66.34 11.48 -87.64
C LEU A 497 -65.99 11.13 -89.10
N GLY A 498 -65.05 10.19 -89.33
CA GLY A 498 -64.73 9.70 -90.67
C GLY A 498 -65.65 8.59 -91.21
N GLN A 499 -66.44 7.92 -90.36
CA GLN A 499 -67.31 6.81 -90.78
C GLN A 499 -68.54 7.29 -91.56
N GLY A 500 -69.07 8.49 -91.24
CA GLY A 500 -70.15 9.12 -92.00
C GLY A 500 -69.72 9.36 -93.46
N GLU A 501 -68.61 10.06 -93.65
CA GLU A 501 -68.08 10.38 -94.99
C GLU A 501 -67.65 9.12 -95.76
N MET A 502 -66.98 8.15 -95.11
CA MET A 502 -66.69 6.86 -95.75
C MET A 502 -67.94 6.04 -96.08
N SER A 503 -69.04 6.17 -95.33
CA SER A 503 -70.31 5.53 -95.67
C SER A 503 -70.94 6.19 -96.90
N VAL A 504 -70.97 7.53 -96.95
CA VAL A 504 -71.45 8.29 -98.12
C VAL A 504 -70.61 7.98 -99.36
N MET A 505 -69.28 7.95 -99.24
CA MET A 505 -68.39 7.54 -100.34
C MET A 505 -68.65 6.10 -100.78
N ARG A 506 -68.87 5.14 -99.86
CA ARG A 506 -69.24 3.76 -100.25
C ARG A 506 -70.59 3.69 -100.95
N HIS A 507 -71.58 4.46 -100.53
CA HIS A 507 -72.88 4.53 -101.21
C HIS A 507 -72.77 5.16 -102.60
N GLU A 508 -71.98 6.23 -102.77
CA GLU A 508 -71.75 6.83 -104.10
C GLU A 508 -70.85 5.97 -104.99
N ILE A 509 -69.87 5.24 -104.42
CA ILE A 509 -69.13 4.19 -105.14
C ILE A 509 -70.08 3.10 -105.61
N HIS A 510 -70.95 2.58 -104.73
CA HIS A 510 -71.91 1.54 -105.12
C HIS A 510 -72.94 2.05 -106.15
N ARG A 511 -73.37 3.30 -106.03
CA ARG A 511 -74.19 3.98 -107.04
C ARG A 511 -73.44 4.15 -108.37
N MET A 512 -72.13 4.40 -108.33
CA MET A 512 -71.24 4.42 -109.50
C MET A 512 -70.99 3.02 -110.06
N GLU A 513 -70.99 1.95 -109.26
CA GLU A 513 -70.95 0.56 -109.70
C GLU A 513 -72.25 0.15 -110.40
N VAL A 514 -73.41 0.53 -109.85
CA VAL A 514 -74.72 0.39 -110.50
C VAL A 514 -74.82 1.24 -111.76
N ARG A 515 -74.21 2.43 -111.77
CA ARG A 515 -74.08 3.25 -112.99
C ARG A 515 -73.13 2.63 -114.00
N LYS A 516 -72.08 1.93 -113.55
CA LYS A 516 -71.13 1.16 -114.38
C LYS A 516 -71.79 -0.10 -114.95
N SER A 517 -72.60 -0.84 -114.20
CA SER A 517 -73.33 -2.00 -114.73
C SER A 517 -74.46 -1.59 -115.69
N SER A 518 -75.14 -0.47 -115.41
CA SER A 518 -76.06 0.17 -116.36
C SER A 518 -75.33 0.63 -117.64
N LEU A 519 -74.15 1.26 -117.49
CA LEU A 519 -73.29 1.61 -118.63
C LEU A 519 -72.76 0.38 -119.37
N LEU A 520 -72.47 -0.74 -118.71
CA LEU A 520 -72.08 -1.99 -119.36
C LEU A 520 -73.25 -2.58 -120.16
N ASN A 521 -74.47 -2.60 -119.62
CA ASN A 521 -75.67 -3.01 -120.37
C ASN A 521 -75.99 -2.06 -121.55
N GLN A 522 -75.61 -0.78 -121.45
CA GLN A 522 -75.65 0.16 -122.57
C GLN A 522 -74.50 -0.07 -123.56
N GLN A 523 -73.31 -0.41 -123.08
CA GLN A 523 -72.11 -0.72 -123.85
C GLN A 523 -72.26 -2.04 -124.62
N GLU A 524 -73.01 -3.01 -124.09
CA GLU A 524 -73.33 -4.28 -124.76
C GLU A 524 -74.35 -4.08 -125.89
N LYS A 525 -75.37 -3.24 -125.67
CA LYS A 525 -76.27 -2.76 -126.74
C LYS A 525 -75.55 -1.91 -127.78
N LEU A 526 -74.57 -1.11 -127.35
CA LEU A 526 -73.65 -0.40 -128.24
C LEU A 526 -72.65 -1.35 -128.92
N LEU A 527 -72.28 -2.49 -128.34
CA LEU A 527 -71.43 -3.50 -128.98
C LEU A 527 -72.15 -4.16 -130.15
N GLN A 528 -73.43 -4.54 -129.99
CA GLN A 528 -74.26 -5.00 -131.13
C GLN A 528 -74.52 -3.93 -132.20
N ALA A 529 -74.32 -2.64 -131.89
CA ALA A 529 -74.31 -1.55 -132.87
C ALA A 529 -72.90 -1.26 -133.43
N LEU A 530 -71.85 -1.53 -132.64
CA LEU A 530 -70.45 -1.39 -133.00
C LEU A 530 -69.99 -2.53 -133.90
N GLU A 531 -70.36 -3.79 -133.68
CA GLU A 531 -70.07 -4.88 -134.63
C GLU A 531 -70.55 -4.54 -136.06
N ARG A 532 -71.73 -3.91 -136.16
CA ARG A 532 -72.33 -3.42 -137.42
C ARG A 532 -71.68 -2.15 -137.99
N SER A 533 -70.79 -1.48 -137.25
CA SER A 533 -70.11 -0.24 -137.66
C SER A 533 -68.57 -0.25 -137.54
N VAL A 534 -67.99 -1.27 -136.91
CA VAL A 534 -66.56 -1.63 -136.85
C VAL A 534 -66.15 -2.21 -138.20
N ALA A 535 -67.00 -3.03 -138.82
CA ALA A 535 -66.93 -3.37 -140.24
C ALA A 535 -67.03 -2.14 -141.20
N LYS A 536 -67.23 -0.92 -140.67
CA LYS A 536 -67.12 0.37 -141.38
C LYS A 536 -66.10 1.34 -140.75
N ARG A 537 -65.38 0.94 -139.71
CA ARG A 537 -64.37 1.75 -138.98
C ARG A 537 -62.97 1.16 -138.98
N GLU A 538 -62.80 -0.14 -139.17
CA GLU A 538 -61.48 -0.78 -139.35
C GLU A 538 -60.71 -0.20 -140.56
N LEU A 539 -61.41 0.42 -141.52
CA LEU A 539 -60.82 1.10 -142.67
C LEU A 539 -60.45 2.58 -142.40
N ILE A 540 -60.78 3.14 -141.23
CA ILE A 540 -60.55 4.56 -140.90
C ILE A 540 -59.89 4.69 -139.53
N VAL A 541 -58.56 4.88 -139.56
CA VAL A 541 -57.76 5.59 -138.53
C VAL A 541 -57.83 4.91 -137.14
N ALA A 542 -56.97 3.94 -136.80
CA ALA A 542 -55.50 3.97 -136.82
C ALA A 542 -54.91 5.16 -136.02
N GLN A 543 -53.78 4.95 -135.33
CA GLN A 543 -53.13 5.93 -134.44
C GLN A 543 -53.98 6.26 -133.19
N SER A 544 -53.87 5.44 -132.14
CA SER A 544 -52.89 5.61 -131.04
C SER A 544 -53.08 6.93 -130.28
N GLU A 545 -53.64 6.98 -129.06
CA GLU A 545 -53.13 6.36 -127.80
C GLU A 545 -51.71 6.82 -127.40
N THR A 546 -51.37 7.08 -126.12
CA THR A 546 -52.08 7.75 -125.00
C THR A 546 -51.04 8.12 -123.91
N GLN A 547 -51.40 8.96 -122.91
CA GLN A 547 -50.83 8.97 -121.52
C GLN A 547 -49.34 9.48 -121.38
N ARG A 548 -48.79 9.87 -120.21
CA ARG A 548 -49.28 10.05 -118.80
C ARG A 548 -48.50 11.15 -118.01
N HIS A 549 -48.62 11.16 -116.67
CA HIS A 549 -48.34 12.29 -115.75
C HIS A 549 -46.99 12.28 -114.96
N GLN A 550 -46.48 13.49 -114.67
CA GLN A 550 -45.94 14.07 -113.41
C GLN A 550 -45.31 13.20 -112.28
N GLN A 551 -44.23 13.70 -111.64
CA GLN A 551 -44.18 13.98 -110.18
C GLN A 551 -42.96 14.83 -109.71
N ASN A 552 -42.84 15.10 -108.39
CA ASN A 552 -42.08 16.22 -107.78
C ASN A 552 -41.22 15.79 -106.55
N ARG A 553 -40.32 16.66 -106.02
CA ARG A 553 -39.36 16.30 -104.93
C ARG A 553 -38.97 17.45 -103.98
N ALA A 554 -39.32 17.37 -102.69
CA ALA A 554 -38.73 18.18 -101.60
C ALA A 554 -39.08 17.67 -100.18
N ASN A 555 -38.08 17.35 -99.32
CA ASN A 555 -38.18 17.28 -97.84
C ASN A 555 -36.87 16.74 -97.20
N LEU A 556 -35.89 17.58 -96.83
CA LEU A 556 -34.63 17.08 -96.20
C LEU A 556 -33.72 18.11 -95.46
N ARG A 557 -34.22 19.29 -95.03
CA ARG A 557 -33.34 20.37 -94.51
C ARG A 557 -33.52 20.81 -93.05
N ILE A 558 -34.58 20.37 -92.36
CA ILE A 558 -35.01 20.95 -91.06
C ILE A 558 -34.46 20.21 -89.83
N THR A 559 -34.11 18.93 -89.94
CA THR A 559 -33.72 18.09 -88.79
C THR A 559 -32.31 18.38 -88.25
N ALA A 560 -31.37 18.81 -89.09
CA ALA A 560 -29.95 18.89 -88.74
C ALA A 560 -29.58 19.99 -87.73
N GLN A 561 -30.38 21.06 -87.60
CA GLN A 561 -29.98 22.23 -86.80
C GLN A 561 -30.20 22.08 -85.28
N ARG A 562 -31.11 21.21 -84.82
CA ARG A 562 -31.50 21.14 -83.39
C ARG A 562 -30.44 20.49 -82.49
N HIS A 563 -29.76 19.43 -82.95
CA HIS A 563 -28.78 18.69 -82.14
C HIS A 563 -27.49 19.47 -81.84
N LEU A 564 -27.23 20.58 -82.55
CA LEU A 564 -26.00 21.37 -82.41
C LEU A 564 -26.03 22.33 -81.21
N GLU A 565 -27.20 22.60 -80.64
CA GLU A 565 -27.36 23.54 -79.52
C GLU A 565 -27.33 22.85 -78.14
N GLU A 566 -27.86 21.62 -78.04
CA GLU A 566 -27.86 20.85 -76.78
C GLU A 566 -26.44 20.51 -76.29
N LEU A 567 -25.55 20.12 -77.22
CA LEU A 567 -24.16 19.78 -76.90
C LEU A 567 -23.40 20.97 -76.30
N LYS A 568 -23.68 22.20 -76.74
CA LYS A 568 -23.05 23.42 -76.20
C LYS A 568 -23.45 23.72 -74.75
N LYS A 569 -24.64 23.32 -74.30
CA LYS A 569 -25.03 23.44 -72.88
C LYS A 569 -24.27 22.45 -72.00
N LYS A 570 -24.18 21.18 -72.40
CA LYS A 570 -23.53 20.12 -71.60
C LYS A 570 -22.05 20.42 -71.34
N VAL A 571 -21.32 20.90 -72.36
CA VAL A 571 -19.90 21.29 -72.24
C VAL A 571 -19.66 22.48 -71.29
N LYS A 572 -20.66 23.33 -71.05
CA LYS A 572 -20.50 24.49 -70.16
C LYS A 572 -20.64 24.12 -68.68
N GLY A 573 -21.53 23.17 -68.36
CA GLY A 573 -21.74 22.69 -66.98
C GLY A 573 -20.56 21.88 -66.44
N THR A 574 -20.02 20.94 -67.23
CA THR A 574 -18.84 20.15 -66.83
C THR A 574 -17.61 21.02 -66.55
N LYS A 575 -17.48 22.15 -67.25
CA LYS A 575 -16.39 23.11 -67.05
C LYS A 575 -16.52 23.98 -65.79
N GLN A 576 -17.71 24.04 -65.18
CA GLN A 576 -17.87 24.66 -63.85
C GLN A 576 -17.55 23.65 -62.74
N LEU A 577 -18.03 22.41 -62.84
CA LEU A 577 -17.71 21.34 -61.88
C LEU A 577 -16.19 21.10 -61.76
N ALA A 578 -15.49 21.02 -62.90
CA ALA A 578 -14.03 20.87 -62.92
C ALA A 578 -13.28 22.04 -62.26
N ASN A 579 -13.84 23.25 -62.23
CA ASN A 579 -13.22 24.38 -61.53
C ASN A 579 -13.42 24.29 -60.01
N ASN A 580 -14.57 23.83 -59.53
CA ASN A 580 -14.85 23.66 -58.10
C ASN A 580 -13.95 22.58 -57.48
N CYS A 581 -13.80 21.43 -58.14
CA CYS A 581 -12.86 20.40 -57.67
C CYS A 581 -11.41 20.91 -57.64
N ASN A 582 -11.02 21.78 -58.59
CA ASN A 582 -9.70 22.41 -58.60
C ASN A 582 -9.50 23.48 -57.51
N THR A 583 -10.55 23.99 -56.87
CA THR A 583 -10.43 24.81 -55.65
C THR A 583 -10.39 23.93 -54.40
N GLU A 584 -11.22 22.89 -54.32
CA GLU A 584 -11.24 21.92 -53.21
C GLU A 584 -9.90 21.19 -53.06
N ILE A 585 -9.25 20.80 -54.17
CA ILE A 585 -7.92 20.20 -54.17
C ILE A 585 -6.88 21.15 -53.56
N LYS A 586 -6.89 22.43 -53.90
CA LYS A 586 -5.93 23.42 -53.35
C LYS A 586 -6.14 23.66 -51.86
N GLU A 587 -7.39 23.75 -51.43
CA GLU A 587 -7.72 23.85 -50.02
C GLU A 587 -7.31 22.61 -49.22
N LEU A 588 -7.07 21.46 -49.86
CA LEU A 588 -6.50 20.26 -49.24
C LEU A 588 -4.97 20.25 -49.32
N GLU A 589 -4.37 20.69 -50.42
CA GLU A 589 -2.91 20.87 -50.57
C GLU A 589 -2.36 21.87 -49.52
N GLU A 590 -3.05 23.00 -49.30
CA GLU A 590 -2.66 23.99 -48.29
C GLU A 590 -2.73 23.41 -46.86
N LYS A 591 -3.80 22.68 -46.52
CA LYS A 591 -3.94 22.01 -45.20
C LYS A 591 -2.91 20.89 -44.98
N LEU A 592 -2.52 20.17 -46.04
CA LEU A 592 -1.44 19.18 -45.96
C LEU A 592 -0.10 19.86 -45.63
N VAL A 593 0.21 20.99 -46.27
CA VAL A 593 1.43 21.76 -46.01
C VAL A 593 1.46 22.36 -44.59
N GLU A 594 0.31 22.78 -44.05
CA GLU A 594 0.19 23.20 -42.64
C GLU A 594 0.46 22.03 -41.69
N LEU A 595 -0.17 20.87 -41.90
CA LEU A 595 0.02 19.67 -41.07
C LEU A 595 1.46 19.12 -41.16
N GLU A 596 2.11 19.20 -42.33
CA GLU A 596 3.53 18.82 -42.47
C GLU A 596 4.45 19.76 -41.67
N GLN A 597 4.15 21.07 -41.62
CA GLN A 597 4.90 22.02 -40.79
C GLN A 597 4.67 21.79 -39.29
N GLU A 598 3.44 21.52 -38.86
CA GLU A 598 3.16 21.14 -37.47
C GLU A 598 3.90 19.85 -37.08
N LEU A 599 3.84 18.80 -37.91
CA LEU A 599 4.56 17.56 -37.70
C LEU A 599 6.09 17.74 -37.69
N PHE A 600 6.63 18.63 -38.51
CA PHE A 600 8.05 18.98 -38.47
C PHE A 600 8.42 19.67 -37.16
N SER A 601 7.63 20.65 -36.70
CA SER A 601 7.86 21.32 -35.42
C SER A 601 7.83 20.33 -34.24
N LYS A 602 6.87 19.41 -34.21
CA LYS A 602 6.75 18.41 -33.13
C LYS A 602 7.86 17.36 -33.15
N ARG A 603 8.42 17.04 -34.33
CA ARG A 603 9.64 16.23 -34.44
C ARG A 603 10.86 16.98 -33.88
N GLN A 604 10.99 18.27 -34.16
CA GLN A 604 12.08 19.10 -33.65
C GLN A 604 12.00 19.30 -32.12
N ASP A 605 10.80 19.54 -31.58
CA ASP A 605 10.54 19.56 -30.13
C ASP A 605 11.00 18.23 -29.50
N PHE A 606 10.50 17.10 -30.03
CA PHE A 606 10.82 15.76 -29.53
C PHE A 606 12.31 15.45 -29.60
N GLU A 607 13.00 15.81 -30.69
CA GLU A 607 14.45 15.67 -30.80
C GLU A 607 15.22 16.52 -29.77
N SER A 608 14.70 17.67 -29.35
CA SER A 608 15.33 18.52 -28.34
C SER A 608 15.16 17.95 -26.92
N GLU A 609 13.97 17.45 -26.58
CA GLU A 609 13.69 16.78 -25.31
C GLU A 609 14.44 15.44 -25.21
N GLN A 610 14.55 14.68 -26.32
CA GLN A 610 15.35 13.46 -26.39
C GLN A 610 16.83 13.75 -26.08
N LYS A 611 17.42 14.79 -26.68
CA LYS A 611 18.81 15.20 -26.42
C LYS A 611 19.02 15.67 -24.97
N LEU A 612 18.06 16.41 -24.41
CA LEU A 612 18.08 16.83 -23.00
C LEU A 612 17.99 15.62 -22.04
N MET A 613 17.14 14.64 -22.37
CA MET A 613 17.00 13.39 -21.63
C MET A 613 18.29 12.55 -21.69
N ASP A 614 18.88 12.39 -22.88
CA ASP A 614 20.16 11.70 -23.06
C ASP A 614 21.27 12.37 -22.23
N GLU A 615 21.42 13.71 -22.31
CA GLU A 615 22.33 14.50 -21.48
C GLU A 615 22.11 14.32 -19.97
N LEU A 616 20.84 14.24 -19.53
CA LEU A 616 20.51 14.03 -18.12
C LEU A 616 20.85 12.60 -17.66
N THR A 617 20.69 11.58 -18.51
CA THR A 617 21.14 10.22 -18.18
C THR A 617 22.66 10.12 -18.07
N GLU A 618 23.43 10.79 -18.93
CA GLU A 618 24.89 10.84 -18.84
C GLU A 618 25.35 11.54 -17.55
N LYS A 619 24.73 12.68 -17.21
CA LYS A 619 25.00 13.41 -15.95
C LYS A 619 24.67 12.56 -14.72
N LEU A 620 23.54 11.83 -14.73
CA LEU A 620 23.18 10.89 -13.67
C LEU A 620 24.18 9.72 -13.57
N GLN A 621 24.67 9.19 -14.69
CA GLN A 621 25.65 8.11 -14.70
C GLN A 621 27.03 8.58 -14.17
N CYS A 622 27.45 9.81 -14.50
CA CYS A 622 28.65 10.42 -13.92
C CYS A 622 28.54 10.53 -12.40
N LEU A 623 27.43 11.09 -11.89
CA LEU A 623 27.19 11.23 -10.45
C LEU A 623 27.06 9.88 -9.72
N ALA A 624 26.52 8.85 -10.38
CA ALA A 624 26.46 7.50 -9.85
C ALA A 624 27.85 6.88 -9.69
N ASN A 625 28.73 7.07 -10.69
CA ASN A 625 30.12 6.63 -10.64
C ASN A 625 30.89 7.35 -9.53
N ASP A 626 30.82 8.69 -9.47
CA ASP A 626 31.51 9.47 -8.44
C ASP A 626 31.01 9.13 -7.02
N LYS A 627 29.69 8.86 -6.84
CA LYS A 627 29.16 8.32 -5.58
C LYS A 627 29.82 7.00 -5.18
N GLN A 628 30.03 6.06 -6.10
CA GLN A 628 30.74 4.82 -5.81
C GLN A 628 32.22 5.09 -5.45
N MET A 629 32.90 5.96 -6.19
CA MET A 629 34.28 6.39 -5.89
C MET A 629 34.40 6.90 -4.45
N TYR A 630 33.52 7.81 -4.02
CA TYR A 630 33.53 8.36 -2.66
C TYR A 630 33.21 7.32 -1.58
N VAL A 631 32.34 6.35 -1.85
CA VAL A 631 32.06 5.25 -0.91
C VAL A 631 33.31 4.37 -0.71
N PHE A 632 34.02 4.00 -1.78
CA PHE A 632 35.27 3.24 -1.65
C PHE A 632 36.38 4.04 -0.96
N GLN A 633 36.51 5.34 -1.24
CA GLN A 633 37.46 6.22 -0.53
C GLN A 633 37.12 6.34 0.97
N LEU A 634 35.85 6.46 1.33
CA LEU A 634 35.40 6.50 2.72
C LEU A 634 35.69 5.18 3.45
N GLN A 635 35.45 4.03 2.81
CA GLN A 635 35.80 2.71 3.37
C GLN A 635 37.30 2.57 3.60
N LEU A 636 38.14 3.01 2.65
CA LEU A 636 39.59 3.02 2.84
C LEU A 636 40.00 3.90 4.04
N LYS A 637 39.39 5.09 4.20
CA LYS A 637 39.66 5.96 5.35
C LYS A 637 39.17 5.39 6.68
N GLN A 638 38.05 4.66 6.69
CA GLN A 638 37.58 3.93 7.88
C GLN A 638 38.52 2.77 8.26
N HIS A 639 39.11 2.07 7.28
CA HIS A 639 40.15 1.09 7.56
C HIS A 639 41.46 1.74 8.06
N GLU A 640 41.86 2.89 7.50
CA GLU A 640 42.99 3.67 8.03
C GLU A 640 42.78 4.09 9.49
N THR A 641 41.60 4.61 9.87
CA THR A 641 41.34 5.00 11.27
C THR A 641 41.41 3.81 12.24
N VAL A 642 40.93 2.63 11.85
CA VAL A 642 41.05 1.40 12.67
C VAL A 642 42.53 1.00 12.85
N TYR A 643 43.39 1.20 11.86
CA TYR A 643 44.84 1.00 12.05
C TYR A 643 45.47 2.06 12.95
N TRP A 644 45.07 3.32 12.86
CA TRP A 644 45.55 4.38 13.77
C TRP A 644 45.10 4.16 15.22
N GLU A 645 43.88 3.66 15.44
CA GLU A 645 43.38 3.23 16.75
C GLU A 645 44.24 2.09 17.31
N GLN A 646 44.50 1.03 16.53
CA GLN A 646 45.38 -0.06 16.94
C GLN A 646 46.82 0.40 17.24
N VAL A 647 47.31 1.45 16.55
CA VAL A 647 48.62 2.06 16.85
C VAL A 647 48.59 2.81 18.19
N ASN A 648 47.56 3.62 18.44
CA ASN A 648 47.38 4.35 19.71
C ASN A 648 47.25 3.40 20.92
N GLU A 649 46.62 2.25 20.73
CA GLU A 649 46.49 1.20 21.76
C GLU A 649 47.75 0.32 21.92
N GLY A 650 48.79 0.52 21.10
CA GLY A 650 49.98 -0.34 21.07
C GLY A 650 49.74 -1.76 20.56
N ARG A 651 48.55 -2.05 19.98
CA ARG A 651 48.15 -3.37 19.47
C ARG A 651 48.60 -3.63 18.03
N TYR A 652 48.94 -2.57 17.28
CA TYR A 652 49.35 -2.68 15.88
C TYR A 652 50.73 -3.33 15.71
N ARG A 653 50.76 -4.48 15.02
CA ARG A 653 51.99 -5.19 14.65
C ARG A 653 52.40 -4.81 13.22
N ARG A 654 53.59 -4.22 13.05
CA ARG A 654 54.14 -3.93 11.72
C ARG A 654 54.28 -5.22 10.91
N LEU A 655 53.75 -5.22 9.68
CA LEU A 655 53.79 -6.35 8.76
C LEU A 655 55.18 -6.54 8.11
N CYS A 656 55.91 -5.44 7.90
CA CYS A 656 57.29 -5.42 7.43
C CYS A 656 58.21 -4.90 8.54
N ASN A 657 59.22 -5.69 8.91
CA ASN A 657 60.15 -5.38 10.01
C ASN A 657 61.40 -4.60 9.55
N SER A 658 61.63 -4.46 8.25
CA SER A 658 62.74 -3.69 7.67
C SER A 658 62.27 -2.86 6.47
N THR A 659 63.00 -1.78 6.16
CA THR A 659 62.73 -0.92 5.01
C THR A 659 62.83 -1.66 3.68
N SER A 660 63.82 -2.55 3.54
CA SER A 660 63.97 -3.42 2.37
C SER A 660 62.78 -4.37 2.18
N ALA A 661 62.24 -4.96 3.26
CA ALA A 661 61.04 -5.78 3.18
C ALA A 661 59.79 -4.97 2.80
N LEU A 662 59.68 -3.73 3.29
CA LEU A 662 58.59 -2.83 2.94
C LEU A 662 58.60 -2.48 1.45
N VAL A 663 59.78 -2.16 0.88
CA VAL A 663 59.93 -1.88 -0.57
C VAL A 663 59.66 -3.12 -1.42
N ALA A 664 60.06 -4.32 -0.96
CA ALA A 664 59.77 -5.56 -1.66
C ALA A 664 58.25 -5.88 -1.71
N GLU A 665 57.53 -5.67 -0.60
CA GLU A 665 56.07 -5.85 -0.60
C GLU A 665 55.32 -4.72 -1.30
N SER A 666 55.75 -3.45 -1.24
CA SER A 666 55.11 -2.37 -2.01
C SER A 666 55.24 -2.64 -3.51
N ALA A 667 56.44 -2.98 -4.00
CA ALA A 667 56.65 -3.39 -5.39
C ALA A 667 55.80 -4.62 -5.77
N ARG A 668 55.56 -5.55 -4.84
CA ARG A 668 54.67 -6.70 -5.05
C ARG A 668 53.20 -6.30 -5.17
N GLN A 669 52.70 -5.41 -4.31
CA GLN A 669 51.32 -4.92 -4.39
C GLN A 669 51.12 -4.03 -5.63
N TYR A 670 52.08 -3.19 -5.98
CA TYR A 670 52.06 -2.33 -7.17
C TYR A 670 52.05 -3.15 -8.48
N ASN A 671 52.89 -4.18 -8.59
CA ASN A 671 52.81 -5.14 -9.70
C ASN A 671 51.46 -5.87 -9.74
N ARG A 672 50.89 -6.22 -8.58
CA ARG A 672 49.53 -6.80 -8.50
C ARG A 672 48.47 -5.82 -9.00
N ILE A 673 48.54 -4.53 -8.64
CA ILE A 673 47.64 -3.47 -9.13
C ILE A 673 47.75 -3.35 -10.65
N ARG A 674 48.97 -3.30 -11.21
CA ARG A 674 49.18 -3.31 -12.67
C ARG A 674 48.57 -4.54 -13.35
N THR A 675 48.74 -5.74 -12.79
CA THR A 675 48.08 -6.95 -13.37
C THR A 675 46.55 -6.93 -13.25
N LEU A 676 46.00 -6.30 -12.20
CA LEU A 676 44.55 -6.15 -12.04
C LEU A 676 43.98 -5.12 -13.01
N LEU A 677 44.68 -4.01 -13.25
CA LEU A 677 44.34 -3.05 -14.32
C LEU A 677 44.32 -3.76 -15.68
N MET A 678 45.41 -4.44 -16.07
CA MET A 678 45.45 -5.18 -17.35
C MET A 678 44.34 -6.24 -17.51
N VAL A 679 43.87 -6.85 -16.41
CA VAL A 679 42.72 -7.77 -16.41
C VAL A 679 41.41 -7.02 -16.54
N ILE A 680 41.24 -5.87 -15.88
CA ILE A 680 40.07 -5.01 -15.98
C ILE A 680 39.97 -4.40 -17.39
N ASP A 681 41.06 -3.88 -17.95
CA ASP A 681 41.16 -3.36 -19.32
C ASP A 681 40.69 -4.42 -20.31
N LYS A 682 41.20 -5.65 -20.17
CA LYS A 682 40.81 -6.77 -21.01
C LYS A 682 39.33 -7.13 -20.83
N LEU A 683 38.81 -7.15 -19.61
CA LEU A 683 37.38 -7.39 -19.36
C LEU A 683 36.49 -6.26 -19.91
N MET A 684 36.97 -5.01 -19.92
CA MET A 684 36.27 -3.87 -20.50
C MET A 684 36.25 -3.92 -22.05
N MET A 685 37.31 -4.47 -22.67
CA MET A 685 37.36 -4.74 -24.11
C MET A 685 36.55 -5.98 -24.52
N ASP A 686 36.69 -7.10 -23.79
CA ASP A 686 36.00 -8.37 -24.06
C ASP A 686 34.49 -8.26 -23.75
N PHE A 687 34.08 -7.40 -22.80
CA PHE A 687 32.68 -7.20 -22.38
C PHE A 687 32.29 -5.72 -22.24
N PRO A 688 31.95 -5.01 -23.35
CA PRO A 688 31.56 -3.60 -23.32
C PRO A 688 30.35 -3.26 -22.41
N GLN A 689 29.51 -4.26 -22.08
CA GLN A 689 28.40 -4.09 -21.13
C GLN A 689 28.91 -3.96 -19.69
N ALA A 690 29.94 -4.74 -19.30
CA ALA A 690 30.58 -4.69 -17.99
C ALA A 690 31.45 -3.44 -17.79
N GLN A 691 31.83 -2.76 -18.86
CA GLN A 691 32.58 -1.49 -18.83
C GLN A 691 31.94 -0.45 -17.90
N ARG A 692 30.60 -0.45 -17.81
CA ARG A 692 29.82 0.46 -16.94
C ARG A 692 30.07 0.22 -15.44
N GLU A 693 30.27 -1.02 -15.03
CA GLU A 693 30.46 -1.42 -13.63
C GLU A 693 31.95 -1.46 -13.23
N LEU A 694 32.83 -1.71 -14.20
CA LEU A 694 34.28 -1.80 -13.97
C LEU A 694 34.99 -0.43 -14.01
N TYR A 695 34.42 0.59 -14.66
CA TYR A 695 35.04 1.91 -14.78
C TYR A 695 35.41 2.58 -13.43
N PRO A 696 34.57 2.55 -12.36
CA PRO A 696 34.98 3.06 -11.05
C PRO A 696 36.17 2.28 -10.45
N LEU A 697 36.22 0.95 -10.64
CA LEU A 697 37.31 0.12 -10.13
C LEU A 697 38.63 0.38 -10.88
N HIS A 698 38.58 0.53 -12.21
CA HIS A 698 39.72 1.00 -13.01
C HIS A 698 40.25 2.32 -12.45
N ARG A 699 39.37 3.34 -12.36
CA ARG A 699 39.74 4.70 -11.94
C ARG A 699 40.29 4.77 -10.52
N ILE A 700 39.87 3.89 -9.60
CA ILE A 700 40.46 3.77 -8.25
C ILE A 700 41.90 3.21 -8.32
N LEU A 701 42.10 2.12 -9.05
CA LEU A 701 43.40 1.45 -9.15
C LEU A 701 44.43 2.33 -9.88
N GLU A 702 43.99 3.03 -10.93
CA GLU A 702 44.74 4.05 -11.67
C GLU A 702 45.13 5.24 -10.78
N ASN A 703 44.19 5.82 -10.01
CA ASN A 703 44.51 6.89 -9.06
C ASN A 703 45.50 6.45 -7.97
N ARG A 704 45.46 5.17 -7.55
CA ARG A 704 46.43 4.63 -6.59
C ARG A 704 47.81 4.48 -7.21
N LEU A 705 47.89 4.05 -8.47
CA LEU A 705 49.12 4.01 -9.26
C LEU A 705 49.73 5.42 -9.37
N GLU A 706 48.92 6.41 -9.76
CA GLU A 706 49.36 7.81 -9.84
C GLU A 706 49.85 8.39 -8.51
N GLN A 707 49.21 8.03 -7.38
CA GLN A 707 49.62 8.50 -6.06
C GLN A 707 50.95 7.89 -5.63
N GLU A 708 51.21 6.62 -5.92
CA GLU A 708 52.51 6.01 -5.66
C GLU A 708 53.59 6.54 -6.61
N ASP A 709 53.32 6.69 -7.91
CA ASP A 709 54.23 7.34 -8.88
C ASP A 709 54.60 8.78 -8.46
N LYS A 710 53.65 9.54 -7.87
CA LYS A 710 53.91 10.89 -7.33
C LYS A 710 54.75 10.84 -6.04
N ASN A 711 54.51 9.86 -5.16
CA ASN A 711 55.29 9.66 -3.95
C ASN A 711 56.72 9.18 -4.23
N GLU A 712 56.92 8.29 -5.21
CA GLU A 712 58.25 7.88 -5.67
C GLU A 712 59.01 9.07 -6.26
N ARG A 713 58.37 9.89 -7.09
CA ARG A 713 58.98 11.14 -7.61
C ARG A 713 59.32 12.14 -6.50
N LEU A 714 58.52 12.24 -5.45
CA LEU A 714 58.84 13.08 -4.29
C LEU A 714 60.04 12.52 -3.51
N ALA A 715 60.13 11.20 -3.35
CA ALA A 715 61.30 10.55 -2.74
C ALA A 715 62.58 10.69 -3.59
N SER A 716 62.47 10.60 -4.92
CA SER A 716 63.58 10.82 -5.87
C SER A 716 63.88 12.29 -6.17
N VAL A 717 63.17 13.22 -5.51
CA VAL A 717 63.52 14.66 -5.45
C VAL A 717 64.11 15.01 -4.07
N GLN A 718 63.85 14.19 -3.04
CA GLN A 718 64.49 14.29 -1.72
C GLN A 718 65.80 13.50 -1.61
N SER A 719 66.27 12.93 -2.72
CA SER A 719 67.63 12.40 -2.91
C SER A 719 68.00 12.54 -4.39
N PRO A 720 69.23 12.96 -4.75
CA PRO A 720 70.47 12.67 -4.04
C PRO A 720 71.45 13.85 -3.80
N GLU A 721 72.53 13.52 -3.07
CA GLU A 721 73.90 14.04 -3.21
C GLU A 721 74.23 15.50 -2.84
N SER A 722 75.54 15.76 -2.83
CA SER A 722 76.19 16.83 -2.07
C SER A 722 76.69 17.97 -2.94
N GLU A 723 76.40 19.20 -2.54
CA GLU A 723 77.27 20.34 -2.89
C GLU A 723 77.28 21.40 -1.78
N ASP A 724 78.17 22.38 -1.91
CA ASP A 724 78.82 23.03 -0.77
C ASP A 724 78.13 24.28 -0.22
N SER A 725 78.29 24.48 1.09
CA SER A 725 78.36 25.76 1.82
C SER A 725 77.68 27.02 1.23
N ARG A 726 76.51 27.42 1.79
CA ARG A 726 76.26 28.83 2.22
C ARG A 726 74.99 29.06 3.08
N ARG A 727 75.23 29.63 4.26
CA ARG A 727 74.47 30.72 4.94
C ARG A 727 72.92 30.71 4.95
N SER A 728 72.38 30.36 6.12
CA SER A 728 71.82 31.30 7.12
C SER A 728 70.68 32.29 6.75
N SER A 729 69.67 32.30 7.65
CA SER A 729 68.84 33.42 8.13
C SER A 729 67.50 33.78 7.45
N LEU A 730 66.66 34.47 8.24
CA LEU A 730 65.32 35.03 7.96
C LEU A 730 64.20 33.97 7.81
N ILE A 731 63.20 33.81 8.68
CA ILE A 731 62.45 34.69 9.63
C ILE A 731 61.41 35.63 9.00
N SER A 732 60.15 35.36 9.38
CA SER A 732 58.96 36.24 9.48
C SER A 732 57.97 36.39 8.30
N LYS A 733 56.69 36.18 8.69
CA LYS A 733 55.47 36.92 8.31
C LYS A 733 55.09 37.08 6.83
N ALA A 734 54.07 36.32 6.42
CA ALA A 734 52.93 36.85 5.66
C ALA A 734 51.66 35.98 5.83
N THR A 735 50.79 36.37 6.76
CA THR A 735 49.33 36.37 6.54
C THR A 735 48.97 37.76 5.95
N PRO A 736 47.81 37.99 5.29
CA PRO A 736 46.51 37.35 5.54
C PRO A 736 45.60 37.16 4.30
N VAL A 737 44.30 36.98 4.60
CA VAL A 737 43.09 37.17 3.76
C VAL A 737 42.55 35.94 3.01
N ARG A 738 41.23 35.79 3.20
CA ARG A 738 40.27 34.87 2.58
C ARG A 738 40.22 35.04 1.05
N GLU A 739 39.74 34.03 0.33
CA GLU A 739 38.34 34.05 -0.17
C GLU A 739 37.87 32.66 -0.61
N ASN A 740 36.63 32.32 -0.24
CA ASN A 740 35.78 31.31 -0.88
C ASN A 740 34.98 32.06 -1.98
N PRO A 741 34.49 31.40 -3.05
CA PRO A 741 33.79 30.11 -3.03
C PRO A 741 34.65 28.86 -2.83
#